data_AF-A0A359L3X8-F1
#
_entry.id   AF-A0A359L3X8-F1
#
_cell.length_a   1.000
_cell.length_b   1.000
_cell.length_c   1.000
_cell.angle_alpha   90.00
_cell.angle_beta   90.00
_cell.angle_gamma   90.00
#
_symmetry.space_group_name_H-M   'P 1'
#
loop_
_entity.id
_entity.type
_entity.pdbx_description
1 polymer ?
#
loop_
_entity_poly.entity_id
_entity_poly.type
_entity_poly.pdbx_seq_one_letter_code
_entity_poly.pdbx_strand_id
1 'polypeptide(L)'
;MSDTFIKELDELYERYGYEPRKKKATRVYLFTKSIYNGADIVKTGTDEEAEELRKQFAGSGYAVKVRDFKNIEEAEDFLFKDFFKADGVIQNLKRRYETFVVKLMNNLPGNAKYEYIRSSYEYTNYKLDQDDIKTISIGANDNSNALVTTITKQINEHLGPLLIILEAAAGYGKTCTAYEILNEFISVPSNKLPFFTELSRDRKASIFKHILAFEIEEQFSNRVDSTVVIHQIKKGRIPLIIDGFDELISKDFSFSSNQFEQVESMLSTIVDLLTDNAKVIITSRKTAIFNSEEFHNWMIDRNIDYTLSKVTISEPSIENWLTKERIEIVQSNNFPVEQIANPVLLTYLRYVNIEELKEMGVEGKSIVDRYFDFLLTREQTRQGLLIEPEVQLRIFRKLVRFLTEWDVKAESKEFIRDLILDYNKKILEETKKKYTPDKRPRTDQLADILSNHAFLDRKEKGMIGIVNEFVLGTLIGENLIMGKYLQYSKTFYEKLSQMFAMLAIQAYQVQPKENKEKLWEVFNDYAFPYDPQFYFKIDIDFKNEIVRNYKHAILNDFILNTYSFTKKGQFESAIFTACTFSNCEFLFEAFINSSFVNCRFYNCHLIDTGVAYSDTYFTIFGCTCDNGFVQKLFDCEEVKTSIEEINIEKEILELYFKIGSFKPRHRQLSYIKNELSDFNSKSLSRTLHKLETEGIIQFNGDLSFLTRQGISYYNDKYRNS
;
A
#
# COMPACT_ATOMS: atom_id res chain seq x y z
N MET A 1 -4.23 -12.49 -61.10
CA MET A 1 -4.41 -12.91 -59.69
C MET A 1 -5.39 -14.07 -59.63
N SER A 2 -5.35 -14.90 -58.58
CA SER A 2 -6.28 -16.02 -58.41
C SER A 2 -7.70 -15.52 -58.04
N ASP A 3 -8.73 -16.27 -58.42
CA ASP A 3 -10.12 -15.97 -58.04
C ASP A 3 -10.32 -15.95 -56.52
N THR A 4 -9.53 -16.74 -55.79
CA THR A 4 -9.51 -16.77 -54.32
C THR A 4 -9.11 -15.43 -53.72
N PHE A 5 -8.03 -14.81 -54.22
CA PHE A 5 -7.56 -13.50 -53.76
C PHE A 5 -8.62 -12.42 -53.96
N ILE A 6 -9.31 -12.45 -55.09
CA ILE A 6 -10.34 -11.46 -55.41
C ILE A 6 -11.54 -11.60 -54.47
N LYS A 7 -11.93 -12.84 -54.13
CA LYS A 7 -13.02 -13.09 -53.19
C LYS A 7 -12.66 -12.61 -51.77
N GLU A 8 -11.45 -12.91 -51.30
CA GLU A 8 -10.96 -12.45 -50.00
C GLU A 8 -10.86 -10.92 -49.93
N LEU A 9 -10.48 -10.26 -51.03
CA LEU A 9 -10.43 -8.81 -51.14
C LEU A 9 -11.83 -8.18 -51.10
N ASP A 10 -12.80 -8.75 -51.83
CA ASP A 10 -14.19 -8.32 -51.78
C ASP A 10 -14.75 -8.41 -50.35
N GLU A 11 -14.56 -9.55 -49.68
CA GLU A 11 -14.98 -9.77 -48.29
C GLU A 11 -14.27 -8.84 -47.29
N LEU A 12 -13.02 -8.47 -47.55
CA LEU A 12 -12.28 -7.52 -46.73
C LEU A 12 -12.86 -6.10 -46.86
N TYR A 13 -13.06 -5.60 -48.07
CA TYR A 13 -13.59 -4.25 -48.29
C TYR A 13 -15.04 -4.10 -47.81
N GLU A 14 -15.88 -5.12 -48.02
CA GLU A 14 -17.26 -5.14 -47.49
C GLU A 14 -17.30 -5.01 -45.97
N ARG A 15 -16.37 -5.67 -45.25
CA ARG A 15 -16.24 -5.55 -43.79
C ARG A 15 -15.92 -4.13 -43.34
N TYR A 16 -15.14 -3.39 -44.10
CA TYR A 16 -14.87 -1.96 -43.83
C TYR A 16 -16.01 -1.04 -44.32
N GLY A 17 -17.10 -1.60 -44.83
CA GLY A 17 -18.30 -0.88 -45.24
C GLY A 17 -18.23 -0.30 -46.67
N TYR A 18 -17.32 -0.79 -47.50
CA TYR A 18 -17.26 -0.45 -48.92
C TYR A 18 -18.19 -1.34 -49.75
N GLU A 19 -18.71 -0.80 -50.85
CA GLU A 19 -19.49 -1.55 -51.84
C GLU A 19 -18.60 -1.97 -53.02
N PRO A 20 -18.37 -3.27 -53.26
CA PRO A 20 -17.63 -3.74 -54.43
C PRO A 20 -18.44 -3.51 -55.71
N ARG A 21 -17.81 -2.91 -56.71
CA ARG A 21 -18.37 -2.75 -58.06
C ARG A 21 -17.60 -3.61 -59.04
N LYS A 22 -18.28 -4.63 -59.58
CA LYS A 22 -17.74 -5.50 -60.63
C LYS A 22 -18.04 -4.89 -61.98
N LYS A 23 -17.10 -4.12 -62.54
CA LYS A 23 -17.22 -3.61 -63.91
C LYS A 23 -16.23 -4.24 -64.89
N LYS A 24 -15.00 -4.56 -64.46
CA LYS A 24 -13.93 -5.12 -65.30
C LYS A 24 -12.93 -5.98 -64.47
N ALA A 25 -11.75 -6.29 -65.01
CA ALA A 25 -10.72 -7.09 -64.34
C ALA A 25 -10.13 -6.37 -63.12
N THR A 26 -10.03 -5.03 -63.18
CA THR A 26 -9.70 -4.14 -62.07
C THR A 26 -10.90 -3.95 -61.14
N ARG A 27 -10.69 -4.09 -59.82
CA ARG A 27 -11.74 -3.97 -58.80
C ARG A 27 -11.89 -2.52 -58.32
N VAL A 28 -13.14 -2.09 -58.12
CA VAL A 28 -13.48 -0.76 -57.59
C VAL A 28 -14.35 -0.93 -56.36
N TYR A 29 -13.99 -0.27 -55.28
CA TYR A 29 -14.69 -0.29 -54.00
C TYR A 29 -15.16 1.12 -53.66
N LEU A 30 -16.46 1.30 -53.49
CA LEU A 30 -17.06 2.61 -53.22
C LEU A 30 -17.37 2.78 -51.73
N PHE A 31 -17.03 3.92 -51.16
CA PHE A 31 -17.39 4.29 -49.81
C PHE A 31 -18.34 5.49 -49.83
N THR A 32 -19.61 5.25 -49.52
CA THR A 32 -20.71 6.23 -49.61
C THR A 32 -21.27 6.64 -48.25
N LYS A 33 -20.71 6.12 -47.15
CA LYS A 33 -21.20 6.36 -45.79
C LYS A 33 -20.74 7.70 -45.18
N SER A 34 -20.03 8.55 -45.93
CA SER A 34 -19.54 9.85 -45.46
C SER A 34 -20.04 11.00 -46.35
N ILE A 35 -19.88 12.24 -45.87
CA ILE A 35 -20.25 13.46 -46.63
C ILE A 35 -19.55 13.51 -48.01
N TYR A 36 -18.40 12.86 -48.14
CA TYR A 36 -17.68 12.69 -49.41
C TYR A 36 -17.70 11.23 -49.86
N ASN A 37 -17.99 11.01 -51.14
CA ASN A 37 -17.95 9.67 -51.71
C ASN A 37 -16.50 9.29 -52.08
N GLY A 38 -15.98 8.21 -51.50
CA GLY A 38 -14.66 7.66 -51.81
C GLY A 38 -14.74 6.52 -52.83
N ALA A 39 -13.69 6.38 -53.65
CA ALA A 39 -13.54 5.23 -54.55
C ALA A 39 -12.10 4.69 -54.47
N ASP A 40 -11.95 3.47 -53.98
CA ASP A 40 -10.67 2.76 -53.97
C ASP A 40 -10.62 1.81 -55.17
N ILE A 41 -9.65 2.05 -56.07
CA ILE A 41 -9.40 1.24 -57.27
C ILE A 41 -8.21 0.34 -56.98
N VAL A 42 -8.44 -0.96 -56.90
CA VAL A 42 -7.38 -1.95 -56.67
C VAL A 42 -6.97 -2.56 -58.00
N LYS A 43 -5.69 -2.39 -58.37
CA LYS A 43 -5.10 -2.83 -59.62
C LYS A 43 -5.03 -4.36 -59.71
N THR A 44 -6.13 -4.98 -60.13
CA THR A 44 -6.20 -6.42 -60.42
C THR A 44 -6.15 -6.73 -61.93
N GLY A 45 -6.27 -5.69 -62.78
CA GLY A 45 -6.16 -5.73 -64.24
C GLY A 45 -4.97 -4.93 -64.78
N THR A 46 -5.11 -4.24 -65.92
CA THR A 46 -4.00 -3.46 -66.53
C THR A 46 -3.91 -2.03 -65.98
N ASP A 47 -2.73 -1.40 -66.08
CA ASP A 47 -2.53 -0.01 -65.64
C ASP A 47 -3.42 0.99 -66.41
N GLU A 48 -3.62 0.75 -67.71
CA GLU A 48 -4.50 1.55 -68.57
C GLU A 48 -5.96 1.51 -68.09
N GLU A 49 -6.42 0.33 -67.67
CA GLU A 49 -7.77 0.11 -67.16
C GLU A 49 -7.98 0.82 -65.81
N ALA A 50 -7.00 0.75 -64.90
CA ALA A 50 -7.05 1.42 -63.62
C ALA A 50 -7.10 2.95 -63.77
N GLU A 51 -6.35 3.52 -64.72
CA GLU A 51 -6.34 4.97 -64.97
C GLU A 51 -7.61 5.45 -65.69
N GLU A 52 -8.21 4.64 -66.57
CA GLU A 52 -9.53 4.90 -67.16
C GLU A 52 -10.62 4.97 -66.07
N LEU A 53 -10.66 3.98 -65.17
CA LEU A 53 -11.59 3.95 -64.04
C LEU A 53 -11.35 5.13 -63.10
N ARG A 54 -10.09 5.50 -62.85
CA ARG A 54 -9.75 6.66 -62.03
C ARG A 54 -10.35 7.94 -62.58
N LYS A 55 -10.18 8.20 -63.87
CA LYS A 55 -10.75 9.38 -64.55
C LYS A 55 -12.29 9.36 -64.52
N GLN A 56 -12.90 8.20 -64.73
CA GLN A 56 -14.36 8.04 -64.70
C GLN A 56 -14.95 8.40 -63.33
N PHE A 57 -14.41 7.83 -62.24
CA PHE A 57 -14.94 8.06 -60.90
C PHE A 57 -14.56 9.45 -60.36
N ALA A 58 -13.37 9.96 -60.68
CA ALA A 58 -12.99 11.33 -60.33
C ALA A 58 -13.88 12.36 -61.02
N GLY A 59 -14.18 12.17 -62.32
CA GLY A 59 -15.12 13.02 -63.07
C GLY A 59 -16.56 12.93 -62.56
N SER A 60 -16.91 11.87 -61.84
CA SER A 60 -18.21 11.69 -61.18
C SER A 60 -18.25 12.25 -59.74
N GLY A 61 -17.19 12.96 -59.31
CA GLY A 61 -17.13 13.61 -58.00
C GLY A 61 -16.64 12.73 -56.84
N TYR A 62 -16.11 11.53 -57.12
CA TYR A 62 -15.53 10.66 -56.08
C TYR A 62 -14.08 11.06 -55.76
N ALA A 63 -13.69 10.96 -54.49
CA ALA A 63 -12.29 11.00 -54.07
C ALA A 63 -11.64 9.65 -54.38
N VAL A 64 -10.86 9.59 -55.47
CA VAL A 64 -10.30 8.33 -55.97
C VAL A 64 -8.89 8.07 -55.46
N LYS A 65 -8.64 6.87 -54.94
CA LYS A 65 -7.31 6.33 -54.69
C LYS A 65 -7.07 5.09 -55.55
N VAL A 66 -5.90 5.00 -56.16
CA VAL A 66 -5.47 3.80 -56.88
C VAL A 66 -4.45 3.07 -56.00
N ARG A 67 -4.68 1.78 -55.77
CA ARG A 67 -3.87 0.93 -54.90
C ARG A 67 -3.43 -0.32 -55.63
N ASP A 68 -2.29 -0.83 -55.22
CA ASP A 68 -1.71 -2.08 -55.70
C ASP A 68 -1.27 -2.87 -54.48
N PHE A 69 -1.70 -4.13 -54.38
CA PHE A 69 -1.47 -4.98 -53.21
C PHE A 69 -0.88 -6.32 -53.68
N LYS A 70 0.16 -6.78 -53.00
CA LYS A 70 0.81 -8.06 -53.28
C LYS A 70 0.06 -9.24 -52.67
N ASN A 71 -0.59 -9.02 -51.52
CA ASN A 71 -1.35 -10.01 -50.78
C ASN A 71 -2.47 -9.36 -49.94
N ILE A 72 -3.34 -10.18 -49.34
CA ILE A 72 -4.49 -9.71 -48.56
C ILE A 72 -4.06 -9.05 -47.24
N GLU A 73 -2.97 -9.51 -46.64
CA GLU A 73 -2.44 -8.96 -45.40
C GLU A 73 -1.99 -7.49 -45.58
N GLU A 74 -1.30 -7.21 -46.70
CA GLU A 74 -0.92 -5.85 -47.10
C GLU A 74 -2.16 -4.99 -47.36
N ALA A 75 -3.18 -5.53 -48.03
CA ALA A 75 -4.44 -4.82 -48.24
C ALA A 75 -5.14 -4.48 -46.91
N GLU A 76 -5.17 -5.40 -45.96
CA GLU A 76 -5.77 -5.20 -44.63
C GLU A 76 -4.97 -4.20 -43.80
N ASP A 77 -3.64 -4.24 -43.83
CA ASP A 77 -2.76 -3.28 -43.15
C ASP A 77 -2.96 -1.84 -43.65
N PHE A 78 -3.02 -1.67 -44.97
CA PHE A 78 -3.28 -0.37 -45.56
C PHE A 78 -4.69 0.13 -45.24
N LEU A 79 -5.70 -0.72 -45.35
CA LEU A 79 -7.08 -0.35 -45.01
C LEU A 79 -7.20 0.02 -43.54
N PHE A 80 -6.63 -0.76 -42.64
CA PHE A 80 -6.63 -0.49 -41.21
C PHE A 80 -6.03 0.90 -40.91
N LYS A 81 -4.81 1.18 -41.42
CA LYS A 81 -4.14 2.47 -41.18
C LYS A 81 -4.92 3.65 -41.73
N ASP A 82 -5.41 3.54 -42.96
CA ASP A 82 -6.14 4.63 -43.63
C ASP A 82 -7.51 4.89 -43.03
N PHE A 83 -8.25 3.82 -42.72
CA PHE A 83 -9.63 3.87 -42.25
C PHE A 83 -9.72 4.37 -40.81
N PHE A 84 -8.86 3.86 -39.93
CA PHE A 84 -8.80 4.29 -38.53
C PHE A 84 -8.01 5.59 -38.33
N LYS A 85 -7.36 6.12 -39.39
CA LYS A 85 -6.44 7.27 -39.28
C LYS A 85 -5.46 7.09 -38.13
N ALA A 86 -4.76 5.96 -38.13
CA ALA A 86 -3.96 5.47 -37.00
C ALA A 86 -3.07 6.57 -36.40
N ASP A 87 -2.40 7.38 -37.23
CA ASP A 87 -1.54 8.48 -36.78
C ASP A 87 -2.28 9.52 -35.94
N GLY A 88 -3.51 9.89 -36.33
CA GLY A 88 -4.33 10.86 -35.60
C GLY A 88 -4.84 10.31 -34.27
N VAL A 89 -5.19 9.02 -34.23
CA VAL A 89 -5.58 8.34 -32.98
C VAL A 89 -4.39 8.22 -32.04
N ILE A 90 -3.21 7.84 -32.54
CA ILE A 90 -1.97 7.77 -31.76
C ILE A 90 -1.62 9.15 -31.18
N GLN A 91 -1.73 10.23 -31.95
CA GLN A 91 -1.53 11.59 -31.43
C GLN A 91 -2.52 11.95 -30.33
N ASN A 92 -3.79 11.59 -30.47
CA ASN A 92 -4.80 11.81 -29.43
C ASN A 92 -4.49 11.04 -28.14
N LEU A 93 -4.07 9.77 -28.26
CA LEU A 93 -3.67 8.93 -27.13
C LEU A 93 -2.41 9.48 -26.44
N LYS A 94 -1.42 9.95 -27.21
CA LYS A 94 -0.24 10.62 -26.69
C LYS A 94 -0.62 11.88 -25.89
N ARG A 95 -1.51 12.71 -26.44
CA ARG A 95 -2.04 13.89 -25.74
C ARG A 95 -2.80 13.50 -24.46
N ARG A 96 -3.51 12.36 -24.47
CA ARG A 96 -4.20 11.83 -23.27
C ARG A 96 -3.19 11.47 -22.17
N TYR A 97 -2.10 10.78 -22.52
CA TYR A 97 -1.00 10.50 -21.59
C TYR A 97 -0.35 11.79 -21.07
N GLU A 98 -0.01 12.74 -21.95
CA GLU A 98 0.59 14.02 -21.57
C GLU A 98 -0.34 14.80 -20.62
N THR A 99 -1.65 14.80 -20.87
CA THR A 99 -2.65 15.43 -20.00
C THR A 99 -2.72 14.75 -18.63
N PHE A 100 -2.63 13.42 -18.60
CA PHE A 100 -2.57 12.65 -17.35
C PHE A 100 -1.32 13.03 -16.53
N VAL A 101 -0.15 13.06 -17.16
CA VAL A 101 1.11 13.47 -16.53
C VAL A 101 1.00 14.91 -16.00
N VAL A 102 0.54 15.86 -16.81
CA VAL A 102 0.36 17.26 -16.38
C VAL A 102 -0.57 17.35 -15.18
N LYS A 103 -1.68 16.61 -15.14
CA LYS A 103 -2.60 16.60 -13.98
C LYS A 103 -1.94 16.07 -12.71
N LEU A 104 -1.10 15.05 -12.80
CA LEU A 104 -0.33 14.54 -11.66
C LEU A 104 0.71 15.57 -11.17
N MET A 105 1.36 16.27 -12.09
CA MET A 105 2.47 17.17 -11.78
C MET A 105 2.04 18.58 -11.34
N ASN A 106 0.89 19.08 -11.80
CA ASN A 106 0.40 20.46 -11.53
C ASN A 106 0.29 20.83 -10.05
N ASN A 107 0.32 19.84 -9.17
CA ASN A 107 0.11 19.97 -7.73
C ASN A 107 1.37 19.66 -6.91
N LEU A 108 2.54 19.57 -7.56
CA LEU A 108 3.82 19.20 -6.94
C LEU A 108 4.79 20.40 -6.94
N PRO A 109 5.75 20.45 -6.00
CA PRO A 109 6.70 21.55 -5.91
C PRO A 109 7.64 21.64 -7.13
N GLY A 110 7.89 22.85 -7.64
CA GLY A 110 8.94 23.15 -8.62
C GLY A 110 8.74 22.61 -10.05
N ASN A 111 9.82 22.55 -10.84
CA ASN A 111 9.88 21.92 -12.18
C ASN A 111 9.97 20.39 -12.10
N ALA A 112 9.12 19.79 -11.26
CA ALA A 112 9.12 18.35 -11.04
C ALA A 112 8.89 17.60 -12.37
N LYS A 113 9.68 16.55 -12.60
CA LYS A 113 9.55 15.67 -13.77
C LYS A 113 8.94 14.36 -13.35
N TYR A 114 7.88 13.95 -14.03
CA TYR A 114 7.24 12.68 -13.76
C TYR A 114 8.20 11.51 -14.01
N GLU A 115 8.22 10.57 -13.07
CA GLU A 115 8.98 9.33 -13.16
C GLU A 115 8.17 8.17 -12.55
N TYR A 116 8.00 7.11 -13.34
CA TYR A 116 7.28 5.90 -12.93
C TYR A 116 7.97 5.18 -11.76
N ILE A 117 7.20 4.82 -10.74
CA ILE A 117 7.71 4.14 -9.54
C ILE A 117 7.66 2.64 -9.78
N ARG A 118 8.83 2.01 -9.84
CA ARG A 118 8.95 0.57 -9.98
C ARG A 118 8.65 -0.10 -8.65
N SER A 119 7.61 -0.91 -8.64
CA SER A 119 7.23 -1.73 -7.49
C SER A 119 7.63 -3.18 -7.73
N SER A 120 7.82 -3.94 -6.66
CA SER A 120 7.91 -5.40 -6.75
C SER A 120 6.57 -5.95 -7.26
N TYR A 121 6.60 -7.07 -7.98
CA TYR A 121 5.38 -7.71 -8.46
C TYR A 121 5.52 -9.22 -8.52
N GLU A 122 4.39 -9.90 -8.44
CA GLU A 122 4.25 -11.33 -8.69
C GLU A 122 3.63 -11.52 -10.07
N TYR A 123 4.18 -12.46 -10.83
CA TYR A 123 3.73 -12.80 -12.17
C TYR A 123 3.39 -14.28 -12.22
N THR A 124 2.18 -14.60 -12.68
CA THR A 124 1.70 -15.97 -12.86
C THR A 124 1.06 -16.09 -14.24
N ASN A 125 1.40 -17.15 -14.96
CA ASN A 125 0.83 -17.43 -16.28
C ASN A 125 0.04 -18.74 -16.22
N TYR A 126 -1.23 -18.69 -16.58
CA TYR A 126 -2.11 -19.84 -16.65
C TYR A 126 -2.37 -20.16 -18.12
N LYS A 127 -2.14 -21.42 -18.48
CA LYS A 127 -2.57 -22.01 -19.74
C LYS A 127 -3.47 -23.18 -19.41
N LEU A 128 -4.55 -23.35 -20.17
CA LEU A 128 -5.54 -24.43 -19.99
C LEU A 128 -4.89 -25.83 -19.99
N ASP A 129 -3.77 -25.99 -20.71
CA ASP A 129 -3.10 -27.28 -20.91
C ASP A 129 -1.88 -27.54 -19.98
N GLN A 130 -1.62 -26.70 -18.96
CA GLN A 130 -0.45 -26.84 -18.09
C GLN A 130 -0.80 -26.94 -16.61
N ASP A 131 -0.52 -28.10 -15.99
CA ASP A 131 -0.70 -28.34 -14.56
C ASP A 131 0.33 -27.61 -13.66
N ASP A 132 1.46 -27.17 -14.22
CA ASP A 132 2.53 -26.48 -13.48
C ASP A 132 2.39 -24.96 -13.52
N ILE A 133 1.64 -24.40 -12.56
CA ILE A 133 1.53 -22.96 -12.35
C ILE A 133 2.75 -22.48 -11.54
N LYS A 134 3.69 -21.79 -12.20
CA LYS A 134 4.84 -21.15 -11.52
C LYS A 134 4.59 -19.65 -11.36
N THR A 135 4.45 -19.22 -10.12
CA THR A 135 4.47 -17.80 -9.75
C THR A 135 5.93 -17.34 -9.61
N ILE A 136 6.28 -16.26 -10.30
CA ILE A 136 7.60 -15.64 -10.27
C ILE A 136 7.47 -14.32 -9.51
N SER A 137 8.26 -14.14 -8.46
CA SER A 137 8.34 -12.88 -7.71
C SER A 137 9.54 -12.07 -8.20
N ILE A 138 9.31 -10.83 -8.62
CA ILE A 138 10.34 -9.91 -9.14
C ILE A 138 10.41 -8.69 -8.21
N GLY A 139 11.62 -8.40 -7.72
CA GLY A 139 11.87 -7.27 -6.81
C GLY A 139 11.91 -5.92 -7.53
N ALA A 140 11.60 -4.83 -6.82
CA ALA A 140 11.65 -3.46 -7.35
C ALA A 140 13.02 -3.06 -7.94
N ASN A 141 14.11 -3.49 -7.29
CA ASN A 141 15.49 -3.19 -7.66
C ASN A 141 16.12 -4.21 -8.62
N ASP A 142 15.35 -5.18 -9.10
CA ASP A 142 15.84 -6.18 -10.04
C ASP A 142 16.10 -5.51 -11.40
N ASN A 143 17.25 -5.80 -12.03
CA ASN A 143 17.54 -5.33 -13.39
C ASN A 143 16.53 -5.86 -14.42
N SER A 144 15.86 -6.97 -14.10
CA SER A 144 14.76 -7.55 -14.89
C SER A 144 13.39 -6.93 -14.59
N ASN A 145 13.28 -5.99 -13.64
CA ASN A 145 12.03 -5.27 -13.36
C ASN A 145 11.73 -4.26 -14.46
N ALA A 146 11.18 -4.79 -15.55
CA ALA A 146 10.71 -4.07 -16.72
C ALA A 146 9.23 -4.39 -16.95
N LEU A 147 8.40 -4.37 -15.90
CA LEU A 147 6.99 -4.78 -15.95
C LEU A 147 6.24 -4.24 -17.19
N VAL A 148 6.33 -2.93 -17.42
CA VAL A 148 5.69 -2.23 -18.53
C VAL A 148 6.17 -2.79 -19.88
N THR A 149 7.48 -2.92 -20.05
CA THR A 149 8.09 -3.46 -21.27
C THR A 149 7.76 -4.94 -21.46
N THR A 150 7.75 -5.74 -20.40
CA THR A 150 7.38 -7.17 -20.42
C THR A 150 5.95 -7.36 -20.89
N ILE A 151 5.00 -6.61 -20.32
CA ILE A 151 3.58 -6.64 -20.73
C ILE A 151 3.45 -6.19 -22.18
N THR A 152 4.09 -5.08 -22.56
CA THR A 152 4.04 -4.56 -23.93
C THR A 152 4.58 -5.57 -24.95
N LYS A 153 5.69 -6.22 -24.62
CA LYS A 153 6.29 -7.29 -25.43
C LYS A 153 5.34 -8.49 -25.54
N GLN A 154 4.73 -8.92 -24.43
CA GLN A 154 3.78 -10.03 -24.41
C GLN A 154 2.55 -9.74 -25.29
N ILE A 155 2.01 -8.52 -25.25
CA ILE A 155 0.89 -8.11 -26.11
C ILE A 155 1.28 -8.16 -27.59
N ASN A 156 2.50 -7.74 -27.91
CA ASN A 156 3.00 -7.68 -29.28
C ASN A 156 3.31 -9.06 -29.86
N GLU A 157 3.94 -9.94 -29.08
CA GLU A 157 4.49 -11.22 -29.56
C GLU A 157 3.60 -12.44 -29.31
N HIS A 158 2.67 -12.41 -28.34
CA HIS A 158 1.85 -13.58 -28.01
C HIS A 158 0.92 -13.98 -29.16
N LEU A 159 0.87 -15.27 -29.49
CA LEU A 159 -0.05 -15.86 -30.45
C LEU A 159 -1.29 -16.43 -29.72
N GLY A 160 -2.47 -16.20 -30.26
CA GLY A 160 -3.76 -16.58 -29.65
C GLY A 160 -4.31 -15.54 -28.66
N PRO A 161 -5.51 -15.75 -28.10
CA PRO A 161 -6.14 -14.82 -27.16
C PRO A 161 -5.33 -14.68 -25.86
N LEU A 162 -5.17 -13.45 -25.39
CA LEU A 162 -4.43 -13.14 -24.17
C LEU A 162 -5.24 -12.19 -23.29
N LEU A 163 -5.49 -12.61 -22.04
CA LEU A 163 -6.04 -11.79 -20.98
C LEU A 163 -4.94 -11.50 -19.95
N ILE A 164 -4.66 -10.23 -19.70
CA ILE A 164 -3.72 -9.77 -18.67
C ILE A 164 -4.51 -9.10 -17.54
N ILE A 165 -4.36 -9.58 -16.32
CA ILE A 165 -5.00 -9.00 -15.13
C ILE A 165 -3.93 -8.35 -14.26
N LEU A 166 -4.01 -7.03 -14.12
CA LEU A 166 -3.15 -6.21 -13.25
C LEU A 166 -3.87 -5.92 -11.93
N GLU A 167 -3.49 -6.63 -10.88
CA GLU A 167 -4.02 -6.44 -9.52
C GLU A 167 -3.09 -5.62 -8.64
N ALA A 168 -3.65 -4.68 -7.88
CA ALA A 168 -2.95 -4.00 -6.80
C ALA A 168 -3.93 -3.34 -5.82
N ALA A 169 -3.48 -2.96 -4.63
CA ALA A 169 -4.29 -2.14 -3.72
C ALA A 169 -4.47 -0.71 -4.24
N ALA A 170 -5.35 0.08 -3.60
CA ALA A 170 -5.48 1.50 -3.91
C ALA A 170 -4.15 2.22 -3.57
N GLY A 171 -3.70 3.12 -4.45
CA GLY A 171 -2.46 3.86 -4.25
C GLY A 171 -1.15 3.13 -4.63
N TYR A 172 -1.20 1.85 -5.02
CA TYR A 172 -0.01 1.08 -5.42
C TYR A 172 0.41 1.29 -6.89
N GLY A 173 -0.29 2.15 -7.64
CA GLY A 173 0.15 2.57 -8.98
C GLY A 173 -0.52 1.89 -10.18
N LYS A 174 -1.61 1.12 -10.02
CA LYS A 174 -2.33 0.46 -11.14
C LYS A 174 -2.60 1.35 -12.35
N THR A 175 -3.24 2.50 -12.11
CA THR A 175 -3.55 3.48 -13.16
C THR A 175 -2.29 4.03 -13.80
N CYS A 176 -1.25 4.32 -12.99
CA CYS A 176 0.05 4.74 -13.53
C CYS A 176 0.64 3.66 -14.45
N THR A 177 0.62 2.39 -14.04
CA THR A 177 1.10 1.26 -14.85
C THR A 177 0.32 1.13 -16.16
N ALA A 178 -1.02 1.29 -16.14
CA ALA A 178 -1.83 1.24 -17.36
C ALA A 178 -1.49 2.36 -18.35
N TYR A 179 -1.28 3.59 -17.85
CA TYR A 179 -0.84 4.72 -18.65
C TYR A 179 0.58 4.56 -19.19
N GLU A 180 1.50 3.98 -18.39
CA GLU A 180 2.84 3.65 -18.87
C GLU A 180 2.81 2.57 -19.95
N ILE A 181 1.97 1.54 -19.82
CA ILE A 181 1.78 0.53 -20.87
C ILE A 181 1.25 1.19 -22.14
N LEU A 182 0.27 2.09 -22.04
CA LEU A 182 -0.23 2.86 -23.18
C LEU A 182 0.90 3.66 -23.84
N ASN A 183 1.72 4.37 -23.06
CA ASN A 183 2.80 5.22 -23.56
C ASN A 183 3.94 4.42 -24.21
N GLU A 184 4.33 3.29 -23.62
CA GLU A 184 5.30 2.36 -24.21
C GLU A 184 4.76 1.80 -25.53
N PHE A 185 3.48 1.40 -25.54
CA PHE A 185 2.83 0.82 -26.72
C PHE A 185 2.79 1.78 -27.90
N ILE A 186 2.47 3.06 -27.68
CA ILE A 186 2.46 4.08 -28.75
C ILE A 186 3.88 4.50 -29.19
N SER A 187 4.89 4.25 -28.35
CA SER A 187 6.28 4.60 -28.64
C SER A 187 6.99 3.53 -29.48
N VAL A 188 6.54 2.27 -29.38
CA VAL A 188 7.06 1.16 -30.19
C VAL A 188 6.32 1.13 -31.54
N PRO A 189 7.02 1.24 -32.68
CA PRO A 189 6.39 1.11 -34.00
C PRO A 189 5.75 -0.27 -34.14
N SER A 190 4.42 -0.30 -34.19
CA SER A 190 3.65 -1.53 -34.40
C SER A 190 2.50 -1.27 -35.37
N ASN A 191 2.00 -2.32 -36.01
CA ASN A 191 0.77 -2.25 -36.81
C ASN A 191 -0.50 -2.35 -35.93
N LYS A 192 -0.38 -2.10 -34.62
CA LYS A 192 -1.47 -2.20 -33.66
C LYS A 192 -1.87 -0.81 -33.16
N LEU A 193 -3.14 -0.63 -32.85
CA LEU A 193 -3.70 0.63 -32.36
C LEU A 193 -4.40 0.38 -31.02
N PRO A 194 -3.82 0.79 -29.88
CA PRO A 194 -4.41 0.47 -28.59
C PRO A 194 -5.72 1.24 -28.38
N PHE A 195 -6.65 0.61 -27.67
CA PHE A 195 -7.87 1.21 -27.19
C PHE A 195 -7.80 1.34 -25.68
N PHE A 196 -8.00 2.55 -25.16
CA PHE A 196 -7.82 2.84 -23.73
C PHE A 196 -9.08 3.47 -23.14
N THR A 197 -9.67 2.83 -22.12
CA THR A 197 -10.88 3.29 -21.42
C THR A 197 -10.65 3.33 -19.90
N GLU A 198 -11.27 4.33 -19.25
CA GLU A 198 -11.25 4.54 -17.79
C GLU A 198 -12.66 4.36 -17.23
N LEU A 199 -12.90 3.24 -16.55
CA LEU A 199 -14.23 2.91 -16.05
C LEU A 199 -14.66 3.74 -14.82
N SER A 200 -13.75 4.52 -14.24
CA SER A 200 -14.04 5.43 -13.13
C SER A 200 -15.11 6.50 -13.46
N ARG A 201 -15.35 6.77 -14.76
CA ARG A 201 -16.27 7.81 -15.24
C ARG A 201 -17.73 7.34 -15.40
N ASP A 202 -17.96 6.04 -15.58
CA ASP A 202 -19.26 5.49 -16.03
C ASP A 202 -19.98 4.58 -15.02
N ARG A 203 -19.98 4.98 -13.73
CA ARG A 203 -20.59 4.23 -12.61
C ARG A 203 -22.10 3.92 -12.73
N LYS A 204 -22.80 4.46 -13.73
CA LYS A 204 -24.26 4.34 -13.89
C LYS A 204 -24.68 3.29 -14.92
N ALA A 205 -23.76 2.81 -15.76
CA ALA A 205 -24.09 1.87 -16.83
C ALA A 205 -23.98 0.43 -16.31
N SER A 206 -25.07 -0.33 -16.41
CA SER A 206 -25.15 -1.71 -15.91
C SER A 206 -24.56 -2.76 -16.85
N ILE A 207 -24.27 -2.42 -18.12
CA ILE A 207 -23.83 -3.36 -19.16
C ILE A 207 -22.58 -2.82 -19.87
N PHE A 208 -21.46 -3.54 -19.75
CA PHE A 208 -20.17 -3.15 -20.32
C PHE A 208 -20.21 -2.95 -21.85
N LYS A 209 -21.01 -3.73 -22.57
CA LYS A 209 -21.20 -3.59 -24.03
C LYS A 209 -21.62 -2.17 -24.45
N HIS A 210 -22.47 -1.49 -23.67
CA HIS A 210 -22.91 -0.13 -23.98
C HIS A 210 -21.82 0.90 -23.67
N ILE A 211 -21.06 0.70 -22.58
CA ILE A 211 -19.91 1.54 -22.23
C ILE A 211 -18.85 1.46 -23.33
N LEU A 212 -18.52 0.24 -23.77
CA LEU A 212 -17.55 0.00 -24.83
C LEU A 212 -17.97 0.66 -26.15
N ALA A 213 -19.25 0.57 -26.52
CA ALA A 213 -19.75 1.22 -27.73
C ALA A 213 -19.59 2.75 -27.67
N PHE A 214 -19.93 3.36 -26.53
CA PHE A 214 -19.78 4.79 -26.30
C PHE A 214 -18.32 5.25 -26.33
N GLU A 215 -17.42 4.52 -25.67
CA GLU A 215 -15.98 4.81 -25.67
C GLU A 215 -15.34 4.62 -27.06
N ILE A 216 -15.84 3.66 -27.85
CA ILE A 216 -15.45 3.49 -29.27
C ILE A 216 -15.85 4.73 -30.08
N GLU A 217 -17.07 5.21 -29.92
CA GLU A 217 -17.57 6.41 -30.57
C GLU A 217 -16.74 7.64 -30.21
N GLU A 218 -16.35 7.80 -28.93
CA GLU A 218 -15.51 8.89 -28.46
C GLU A 218 -14.07 8.80 -29.04
N GLN A 219 -13.40 7.65 -28.90
CA GLN A 219 -12.01 7.48 -29.34
C GLN A 219 -11.85 7.64 -30.86
N PHE A 220 -12.82 7.15 -31.65
CA PHE A 220 -12.80 7.20 -33.11
C PHE A 220 -13.67 8.31 -33.72
N SER A 221 -14.18 9.23 -32.88
CA SER A 221 -14.94 10.43 -33.29
C SER A 221 -16.13 10.15 -34.23
N ASN A 222 -16.91 9.09 -33.96
CA ASN A 222 -18.07 8.66 -34.77
C ASN A 222 -17.77 8.34 -36.25
N ARG A 223 -16.50 8.12 -36.63
CA ARG A 223 -16.12 7.83 -38.02
C ARG A 223 -16.19 6.35 -38.37
N VAL A 224 -16.11 5.50 -37.37
CA VAL A 224 -15.94 4.05 -37.53
C VAL A 224 -17.10 3.32 -36.86
N ASP A 225 -17.65 2.34 -37.56
CA ASP A 225 -18.69 1.47 -37.03
C ASP A 225 -18.11 0.55 -35.94
N SER A 226 -18.80 0.47 -34.80
CA SER A 226 -18.43 -0.37 -33.65
C SER A 226 -18.16 -1.83 -34.02
N THR A 227 -18.85 -2.36 -35.03
CA THR A 227 -18.68 -3.74 -35.50
C THR A 227 -17.30 -3.99 -36.11
N VAL A 228 -16.77 -3.01 -36.86
CA VAL A 228 -15.43 -3.07 -37.45
C VAL A 228 -14.38 -3.01 -36.34
N VAL A 229 -14.58 -2.15 -35.34
CA VAL A 229 -13.67 -2.04 -34.18
C VAL A 229 -13.62 -3.36 -33.41
N ILE A 230 -14.78 -3.94 -33.09
CA ILE A 230 -14.87 -5.23 -32.39
C ILE A 230 -14.16 -6.34 -33.17
N HIS A 231 -14.32 -6.38 -34.51
CA HIS A 231 -13.59 -7.34 -35.35
C HIS A 231 -12.07 -7.15 -35.25
N GLN A 232 -11.59 -5.91 -35.29
CA GLN A 232 -10.17 -5.59 -35.19
C GLN A 232 -9.58 -5.82 -33.78
N ILE A 233 -10.40 -5.72 -32.73
CA ILE A 233 -10.06 -6.18 -31.37
C ILE A 233 -9.83 -7.69 -31.39
N LYS A 234 -10.76 -8.47 -31.94
CA LYS A 234 -10.64 -9.94 -32.04
C LYS A 234 -9.41 -10.36 -32.84
N LYS A 235 -9.08 -9.67 -33.92
CA LYS A 235 -7.86 -9.93 -34.70
C LYS A 235 -6.55 -9.52 -34.00
N GLY A 236 -6.62 -8.87 -32.84
CA GLY A 236 -5.44 -8.44 -32.08
C GLY A 236 -4.76 -7.19 -32.64
N ARG A 237 -5.36 -6.52 -33.64
CA ARG A 237 -4.88 -5.24 -34.18
C ARG A 237 -5.23 -4.06 -33.27
N ILE A 238 -6.29 -4.21 -32.47
CA ILE A 238 -6.68 -3.24 -31.44
C ILE A 238 -6.60 -3.90 -30.06
N PRO A 239 -5.45 -3.79 -29.36
CA PRO A 239 -5.34 -4.22 -27.97
C PRO A 239 -6.21 -3.35 -27.05
N LEU A 240 -6.94 -3.97 -26.14
CA LEU A 240 -7.87 -3.32 -25.23
C LEU A 240 -7.22 -3.14 -23.86
N ILE A 241 -7.12 -1.90 -23.38
CA ILE A 241 -6.61 -1.54 -22.05
C ILE A 241 -7.75 -0.90 -21.25
N ILE A 242 -8.15 -1.54 -20.17
CA ILE A 242 -9.28 -1.12 -19.33
C ILE A 242 -8.76 -0.81 -17.93
N ASP A 243 -8.81 0.46 -17.53
CA ASP A 243 -8.41 0.89 -16.18
C ASP A 243 -9.62 0.99 -15.24
N GLY A 244 -9.52 0.38 -14.05
CA GLY A 244 -10.49 0.49 -12.97
C GLY A 244 -11.70 -0.44 -13.10
N PHE A 245 -11.49 -1.70 -13.50
CA PHE A 245 -12.56 -2.69 -13.65
C PHE A 245 -13.35 -2.91 -12.35
N ASP A 246 -12.70 -2.75 -11.19
CA ASP A 246 -13.33 -2.82 -9.87
C ASP A 246 -14.36 -1.71 -9.61
N GLU A 247 -14.34 -0.60 -10.34
CA GLU A 247 -15.32 0.49 -10.14
C GLU A 247 -16.70 0.16 -10.74
N LEU A 248 -16.80 -0.84 -11.63
CA LEU A 248 -18.08 -1.38 -12.13
C LEU A 248 -18.67 -2.44 -11.18
N ILE A 249 -17.86 -2.96 -10.28
CA ILE A 249 -18.18 -4.02 -9.34
C ILE A 249 -18.70 -3.32 -8.06
N SER A 250 -20.02 -3.26 -7.85
CA SER A 250 -20.61 -2.53 -6.71
C SER A 250 -19.98 -2.98 -5.39
N LYS A 251 -19.59 -2.01 -4.55
CA LYS A 251 -18.96 -2.23 -3.24
C LYS A 251 -19.92 -2.95 -2.30
N ASP A 252 -19.81 -4.27 -2.23
CA ASP A 252 -20.04 -5.15 -1.07
C ASP A 252 -20.26 -6.58 -1.60
N PHE A 253 -19.17 -7.31 -1.86
CA PHE A 253 -19.24 -8.72 -2.24
C PHE A 253 -19.29 -9.58 -0.98
N SER A 254 -20.51 -9.91 -0.53
CA SER A 254 -20.75 -11.11 0.26
C SER A 254 -21.22 -12.20 -0.71
N PHE A 255 -20.43 -13.27 -0.88
CA PHE A 255 -20.73 -14.39 -1.78
C PHE A 255 -22.17 -14.90 -1.62
N SER A 256 -23.07 -14.41 -2.50
CA SER A 256 -24.44 -14.88 -2.65
C SER A 256 -24.74 -14.99 -4.15
N SER A 257 -25.43 -16.06 -4.55
CA SER A 257 -25.55 -16.55 -5.92
C SER A 257 -26.11 -15.53 -6.93
N ASN A 258 -26.97 -14.60 -6.50
CA ASN A 258 -27.57 -13.60 -7.39
C ASN A 258 -26.62 -12.44 -7.77
N GLN A 259 -25.45 -12.33 -7.12
CA GLN A 259 -24.51 -11.22 -7.34
C GLN A 259 -23.40 -11.56 -8.36
N PHE A 260 -23.12 -12.86 -8.58
CA PHE A 260 -22.21 -13.29 -9.65
C PHE A 260 -22.82 -13.04 -11.04
N GLU A 261 -24.14 -13.14 -11.20
CA GLU A 261 -24.84 -12.88 -12.49
C GLU A 261 -24.59 -11.47 -13.06
N GLN A 262 -24.44 -10.45 -12.21
CA GLN A 262 -24.14 -9.09 -12.67
C GLN A 262 -22.70 -8.97 -13.19
N VAL A 263 -21.74 -9.57 -12.47
CA VAL A 263 -20.32 -9.62 -12.90
C VAL A 263 -20.17 -10.50 -14.14
N GLU A 264 -20.96 -11.57 -14.25
CA GLU A 264 -21.02 -12.45 -15.41
C GLU A 264 -21.43 -11.68 -16.68
N SER A 265 -22.41 -10.77 -16.59
CA SER A 265 -22.80 -9.94 -17.72
C SER A 265 -21.66 -9.03 -18.22
N MET A 266 -20.76 -8.60 -17.34
CA MET A 266 -19.62 -7.75 -17.70
C MET A 266 -18.44 -8.58 -18.22
N LEU A 267 -18.12 -9.68 -17.53
CA LEU A 267 -17.08 -10.63 -17.95
C LEU A 267 -17.44 -11.30 -19.28
N SER A 268 -18.71 -11.61 -19.52
CA SER A 268 -19.18 -12.23 -20.76
C SER A 268 -18.84 -11.38 -21.98
N THR A 269 -18.91 -10.05 -21.87
CA THR A 269 -18.52 -9.16 -22.98
C THR A 269 -17.01 -9.20 -23.22
N ILE A 270 -16.18 -9.27 -22.17
CA ILE A 270 -14.72 -9.42 -22.30
C ILE A 270 -14.39 -10.76 -22.96
N VAL A 271 -15.06 -11.82 -22.54
CA VAL A 271 -14.89 -13.18 -23.07
C VAL A 271 -15.34 -13.28 -24.53
N ASP A 272 -16.46 -12.65 -24.89
CA ASP A 272 -16.92 -12.57 -26.27
C ASP A 272 -15.92 -11.84 -27.19
N LEU A 273 -15.10 -10.94 -26.63
CA LEU A 273 -14.00 -10.28 -27.33
C LEU A 273 -12.73 -11.14 -27.36
N LEU A 274 -12.54 -12.05 -26.41
CA LEU A 274 -11.34 -12.87 -26.20
C LEU A 274 -11.25 -14.07 -27.15
N THR A 275 -11.46 -13.82 -28.44
CA THR A 275 -11.42 -14.82 -29.52
C THR A 275 -10.33 -14.47 -30.55
N ASP A 276 -9.93 -15.43 -31.38
CA ASP A 276 -8.87 -15.30 -32.40
C ASP A 276 -7.49 -14.91 -31.81
N ASN A 277 -7.12 -13.63 -31.87
CA ASN A 277 -5.81 -13.09 -31.46
C ASN A 277 -5.96 -11.90 -30.50
N ALA A 278 -7.13 -11.76 -29.88
CA ALA A 278 -7.47 -10.65 -29.01
C ALA A 278 -6.48 -10.47 -27.85
N LYS A 279 -6.19 -9.20 -27.53
CA LYS A 279 -5.33 -8.81 -26.40
C LYS A 279 -6.10 -7.89 -25.48
N VAL A 280 -6.33 -8.31 -24.25
CA VAL A 280 -7.10 -7.54 -23.27
C VAL A 280 -6.29 -7.39 -21.98
N ILE A 281 -6.18 -6.17 -21.47
CA ILE A 281 -5.59 -5.85 -20.18
C ILE A 281 -6.67 -5.21 -19.31
N ILE A 282 -6.82 -5.71 -18.08
CA ILE A 282 -7.69 -5.11 -17.07
C ILE A 282 -6.87 -4.74 -15.85
N THR A 283 -7.09 -3.54 -15.30
CA THR A 283 -6.63 -3.22 -13.94
C THR A 283 -7.78 -3.37 -12.96
N SER A 284 -7.51 -3.97 -11.80
CA SER A 284 -8.50 -4.17 -10.74
C SER A 284 -7.85 -4.12 -9.36
N ARG A 285 -8.65 -3.89 -8.31
CA ARG A 285 -8.22 -4.23 -6.95
C ARG A 285 -8.02 -5.73 -6.83
N LYS A 286 -7.28 -6.15 -5.78
CA LYS A 286 -7.21 -7.57 -5.40
C LYS A 286 -8.62 -8.02 -4.97
N THR A 287 -9.36 -8.59 -5.91
CA THR A 287 -10.74 -9.05 -5.73
C THR A 287 -10.75 -10.58 -5.76
N ALA A 288 -11.53 -11.20 -4.88
CA ALA A 288 -11.65 -12.66 -4.83
C ALA A 288 -12.19 -13.28 -6.14
N ILE A 289 -12.81 -12.48 -7.00
CA ILE A 289 -13.43 -12.87 -8.27
C ILE A 289 -12.43 -13.53 -9.23
N PHE A 290 -11.25 -12.96 -9.44
CA PHE A 290 -10.24 -13.51 -10.36
C PHE A 290 -9.39 -14.63 -9.75
N ASN A 291 -9.65 -14.98 -8.49
CA ASN A 291 -9.04 -16.09 -7.76
C ASN A 291 -10.06 -17.20 -7.46
N SER A 292 -11.32 -17.06 -7.86
CA SER A 292 -12.34 -18.04 -7.55
C SER A 292 -12.29 -19.20 -8.53
N GLU A 293 -12.52 -20.41 -8.02
CA GLU A 293 -12.74 -21.62 -8.82
C GLU A 293 -13.89 -21.42 -9.82
N GLU A 294 -14.89 -20.61 -9.42
CA GLU A 294 -16.04 -20.20 -10.25
C GLU A 294 -15.61 -19.46 -11.53
N PHE A 295 -14.64 -18.52 -11.46
CA PHE A 295 -14.15 -17.81 -12.64
C PHE A 295 -13.40 -18.75 -13.60
N HIS A 296 -12.59 -19.65 -13.06
CA HIS A 296 -11.87 -20.65 -13.86
C HIS A 296 -12.84 -21.63 -14.53
N ASN A 297 -13.80 -22.19 -13.78
CA ASN A 297 -14.82 -23.09 -14.31
C ASN A 297 -15.71 -22.40 -15.35
N TRP A 298 -16.11 -21.15 -15.10
CA TRP A 298 -16.92 -20.38 -16.04
C TRP A 298 -16.20 -20.11 -17.38
N MET A 299 -14.88 -19.92 -17.36
CA MET A 299 -14.08 -19.79 -18.58
C MET A 299 -13.96 -21.12 -19.34
N ILE A 300 -13.84 -22.25 -18.62
CA ILE A 300 -13.79 -23.60 -19.20
C ILE A 300 -15.13 -23.93 -19.90
N ASP A 301 -16.26 -23.61 -19.27
CA ASP A 301 -17.61 -23.88 -19.80
C ASP A 301 -17.87 -23.20 -21.16
N ARG A 302 -17.17 -22.09 -21.46
CA ARG A 302 -17.29 -21.36 -22.72
C ARG A 302 -16.35 -21.87 -23.83
N ASN A 303 -15.51 -22.87 -23.56
CA ASN A 303 -14.63 -23.55 -24.52
C ASN A 303 -13.74 -22.58 -25.33
N ILE A 304 -13.21 -21.54 -24.67
CA ILE A 304 -12.29 -20.59 -25.28
C ILE A 304 -10.87 -20.98 -24.89
N ASP A 305 -10.01 -21.16 -25.88
CA ASP A 305 -8.57 -21.36 -25.67
C ASP A 305 -7.90 -19.98 -25.52
N TYR A 306 -7.47 -19.64 -24.31
CA TYR A 306 -6.84 -18.37 -23.98
C TYR A 306 -5.68 -18.56 -22.99
N THR A 307 -4.73 -17.63 -23.05
CA THR A 307 -3.70 -17.49 -22.02
C THR A 307 -4.12 -16.41 -21.03
N LEU A 308 -4.04 -16.72 -19.74
CA LEU A 308 -4.27 -15.76 -18.66
C LEU A 308 -2.95 -15.41 -17.98
N SER A 309 -2.56 -14.14 -18.04
CA SER A 309 -1.42 -13.62 -17.32
C SER A 309 -1.89 -12.76 -16.16
N LYS A 310 -1.57 -13.18 -14.95
CA LYS A 310 -1.88 -12.45 -13.72
C LYS A 310 -0.64 -11.76 -13.19
N VAL A 311 -0.76 -10.46 -12.93
CA VAL A 311 0.29 -9.63 -12.36
C VAL A 311 -0.25 -8.98 -11.09
N THR A 312 0.38 -9.24 -9.96
CA THR A 312 0.04 -8.61 -8.68
C THR A 312 1.15 -7.63 -8.29
N ILE A 313 0.86 -6.33 -8.30
CA ILE A 313 1.79 -5.28 -7.90
C ILE A 313 1.76 -5.14 -6.37
N SER A 314 2.93 -5.24 -5.75
CA SER A 314 3.12 -5.10 -4.31
C SER A 314 3.25 -3.63 -3.89
N GLU A 315 3.15 -3.37 -2.59
CA GLU A 315 3.35 -2.03 -2.05
C GLU A 315 4.75 -1.49 -2.39
N PRO A 316 4.86 -0.27 -2.96
CA PRO A 316 6.16 0.32 -3.17
C PRO A 316 6.81 0.70 -1.83
N SER A 317 7.99 0.14 -1.54
CA SER A 317 8.81 0.53 -0.38
C SER A 317 9.32 1.96 -0.51
N ILE A 318 9.69 2.59 0.61
CA ILE A 318 10.21 3.97 0.64
C ILE A 318 11.42 4.15 -0.28
N GLU A 319 12.27 3.13 -0.37
CA GLU A 319 13.44 3.10 -1.26
C GLU A 319 13.06 3.20 -2.75
N ASN A 320 11.85 2.77 -3.12
CA ASN A 320 11.33 2.91 -4.48
C ASN A 320 10.86 4.35 -4.77
N TRP A 321 10.55 5.13 -3.73
CA TRP A 321 10.06 6.51 -3.85
C TRP A 321 11.16 7.56 -3.72
N LEU A 322 12.11 7.34 -2.82
CA LEU A 322 13.12 8.32 -2.43
C LEU A 322 14.52 7.82 -2.77
N THR A 323 15.35 8.71 -3.29
CA THR A 323 16.78 8.43 -3.47
C THR A 323 17.47 8.26 -2.11
N LYS A 324 18.59 7.53 -2.08
CA LYS A 324 19.39 7.32 -0.85
C LYS A 324 19.73 8.63 -0.14
N GLU A 325 20.14 9.65 -0.90
CA GLU A 325 20.43 10.99 -0.38
C GLU A 325 19.22 11.59 0.37
N ARG A 326 18.02 11.48 -0.19
CA ARG A 326 16.79 11.98 0.46
C ARG A 326 16.47 11.19 1.72
N ILE A 327 16.63 9.87 1.70
CA ILE A 327 16.40 9.01 2.87
C ILE A 327 17.34 9.41 4.00
N GLU A 328 18.63 9.60 3.71
CA GLU A 328 19.64 10.04 4.68
C GLU A 328 19.29 11.42 5.28
N ILE A 329 18.87 12.38 4.45
CA ILE A 329 18.43 13.71 4.94
C ILE A 329 17.19 13.58 5.83
N VAL A 330 16.21 12.76 5.47
CA VAL A 330 14.99 12.63 6.28
C VAL A 330 15.27 11.88 7.60
N GLN A 331 16.12 10.85 7.58
CA GLN A 331 16.55 10.12 8.77
C GLN A 331 17.40 10.97 9.72
N SER A 332 18.33 11.78 9.19
CA SER A 332 19.13 12.72 10.01
C SER A 332 18.29 13.79 10.70
N ASN A 333 17.09 14.08 10.18
CA ASN A 333 16.11 14.97 10.81
C ASN A 333 15.16 14.27 11.79
N ASN A 334 15.43 13.02 12.19
CA ASN A 334 14.60 12.21 13.08
C ASN A 334 13.14 12.06 12.60
N PHE A 335 12.91 12.10 11.29
CA PHE A 335 11.58 11.90 10.72
C PHE A 335 11.39 10.41 10.37
N PRO A 336 10.46 9.68 11.02
CA PRO A 336 10.27 8.25 10.86
C PRO A 336 9.42 7.97 9.62
N VAL A 337 10.03 8.12 8.44
CA VAL A 337 9.36 7.88 7.14
C VAL A 337 8.70 6.50 7.11
N GLU A 338 9.35 5.48 7.66
CA GLU A 338 8.85 4.10 7.72
C GLU A 338 7.51 3.95 8.42
N GLN A 339 7.22 4.80 9.42
CA GLN A 339 5.98 4.73 10.19
C GLN A 339 4.87 5.62 9.61
N ILE A 340 5.23 6.61 8.80
CA ILE A 340 4.33 7.69 8.35
C ILE A 340 4.13 7.68 6.82
N ALA A 341 4.88 6.84 6.11
CA ALA A 341 4.87 6.73 4.66
C ALA A 341 3.45 6.54 4.12
N ASN A 342 2.94 7.59 3.48
CA ASN A 342 1.82 7.48 2.57
C ASN A 342 2.27 7.98 1.19
N PRO A 343 1.64 7.54 0.09
CA PRO A 343 2.03 7.95 -1.25
C PRO A 343 2.10 9.47 -1.43
N VAL A 344 1.26 10.23 -0.74
CA VAL A 344 1.21 11.70 -0.86
C VAL A 344 2.43 12.37 -0.24
N LEU A 345 2.84 11.95 0.96
CA LEU A 345 4.03 12.40 1.67
C LEU A 345 5.28 11.99 0.91
N LEU A 346 5.34 10.73 0.45
CA LEU A 346 6.47 10.24 -0.33
C LEU A 346 6.60 11.01 -1.65
N THR A 347 5.48 11.33 -2.31
CA THR A 347 5.49 12.19 -3.50
C THR A 347 6.03 13.58 -3.18
N TYR A 348 5.58 14.20 -2.08
CA TYR A 348 6.09 15.51 -1.64
C TYR A 348 7.60 15.46 -1.37
N LEU A 349 8.05 14.49 -0.56
CA LEU A 349 9.45 14.28 -0.21
C LEU A 349 10.32 13.96 -1.44
N ARG A 350 9.77 13.36 -2.49
CA ARG A 350 10.48 13.07 -3.74
C ARG A 350 10.77 14.32 -4.56
N TYR A 351 9.83 15.27 -4.60
CA TYR A 351 9.90 16.40 -5.52
C TYR A 351 10.28 17.73 -4.87
N VAL A 352 10.22 17.85 -3.55
CA VAL A 352 10.71 19.06 -2.87
C VAL A 352 12.20 19.29 -3.18
N ASN A 353 12.62 20.55 -3.28
CA ASN A 353 14.03 20.87 -3.57
C ASN A 353 14.93 20.26 -2.49
N ILE A 354 16.07 19.71 -2.89
CA ILE A 354 17.01 19.07 -1.96
C ILE A 354 17.55 20.05 -0.93
N GLU A 355 17.77 21.31 -1.31
CA GLU A 355 18.26 22.33 -0.37
C GLU A 355 17.15 22.76 0.58
N GLU A 356 15.92 22.93 0.08
CA GLU A 356 14.76 23.15 0.96
C GLU A 356 14.57 22.00 1.93
N LEU A 357 14.77 20.74 1.49
CA LEU A 357 14.65 19.54 2.33
C LEU A 357 15.70 19.53 3.46
N LYS A 358 16.95 19.91 3.16
CA LYS A 358 18.01 20.04 4.18
C LYS A 358 17.71 21.16 5.17
N GLU A 359 17.13 22.26 4.71
CA GLU A 359 16.76 23.42 5.56
C GLU A 359 15.56 23.13 6.48
N MET A 360 14.70 22.14 6.17
CA MET A 360 13.53 21.80 6.98
C MET A 360 13.88 21.29 8.40
N GLY A 361 15.14 20.97 8.67
CA GLY A 361 15.63 20.62 10.01
C GLY A 361 16.13 21.79 10.84
N VAL A 362 16.44 22.93 10.20
CA VAL A 362 17.32 23.96 10.76
C VAL A 362 16.53 25.15 11.31
N GLU A 363 15.35 25.46 10.77
CA GLU A 363 14.60 26.69 11.08
C GLU A 363 13.53 26.55 12.17
N GLY A 364 13.51 25.45 12.93
CA GLY A 364 12.50 25.22 13.99
C GLY A 364 11.07 24.94 13.49
N LYS A 365 10.82 25.00 12.18
CA LYS A 365 9.64 24.42 11.53
C LYS A 365 9.92 22.97 11.16
N SER A 366 9.04 22.06 11.54
CA SER A 366 9.21 20.64 11.23
C SER A 366 8.92 20.34 9.76
N ILE A 367 9.45 19.23 9.24
CA ILE A 367 9.05 18.64 7.96
C ILE A 367 7.52 18.47 7.88
N VAL A 368 6.87 18.23 9.03
CA VAL A 368 5.42 18.07 9.17
C VAL A 368 4.69 19.36 8.83
N ASP A 369 5.16 20.49 9.36
CA ASP A 369 4.50 21.80 9.14
C ASP A 369 4.51 22.17 7.65
N ARG A 370 5.66 21.97 6.99
CA ARG A 370 5.79 22.22 5.55
C ARG A 370 4.96 21.24 4.71
N TYR A 371 4.87 19.98 5.13
CA TYR A 371 3.99 19.00 4.49
C TYR A 371 2.51 19.38 4.62
N PHE A 372 2.07 19.81 5.80
CA PHE A 372 0.69 20.25 6.03
C PHE A 372 0.36 21.48 5.19
N ASP A 373 1.24 22.49 5.20
CA ASP A 373 1.05 23.71 4.40
C ASP A 373 0.97 23.40 2.90
N PHE A 374 1.84 22.51 2.39
CA PHE A 374 1.78 22.02 1.02
C PHE A 374 0.43 21.37 0.70
N LEU A 375 -0.05 20.44 1.53
CA LEU A 375 -1.33 19.76 1.31
C LEU A 375 -2.50 20.75 1.29
N LEU A 376 -2.57 21.64 2.27
CA LEU A 376 -3.69 22.56 2.43
C LEU A 376 -3.73 23.58 1.29
N THR A 377 -2.57 24.08 0.87
CA THR A 377 -2.42 24.98 -0.28
C THR A 377 -2.80 24.26 -1.58
N ARG A 378 -2.39 23.00 -1.74
CA ARG A 378 -2.77 22.17 -2.89
C ARG A 378 -4.28 21.99 -3.00
N GLU A 379 -4.98 21.83 -1.87
CA GLU A 379 -6.43 21.66 -1.85
C GLU A 379 -7.20 22.93 -2.27
N GLN A 380 -6.62 24.12 -2.04
CA GLN A 380 -7.19 25.37 -2.55
C GLN A 380 -7.31 25.35 -4.08
N THR A 381 -6.28 24.87 -4.76
CA THR A 381 -6.26 24.76 -6.23
C THR A 381 -7.07 23.56 -6.72
N ARG A 382 -6.88 22.37 -6.12
CA ARG A 382 -7.50 21.11 -6.57
C ARG A 382 -9.01 21.14 -6.50
N GLN A 383 -9.56 21.71 -5.43
CA GLN A 383 -11.01 21.74 -5.17
C GLN A 383 -11.63 23.11 -5.46
N GLY A 384 -10.83 24.12 -5.83
CA GLY A 384 -11.28 25.51 -5.87
C GLY A 384 -11.71 26.01 -4.49
N LEU A 385 -11.09 25.52 -3.41
CA LEU A 385 -11.43 25.83 -2.02
C LEU A 385 -10.74 27.11 -1.57
N LEU A 386 -11.44 28.26 -1.56
CA LEU A 386 -10.85 29.56 -1.20
C LEU A 386 -10.69 29.78 0.33
N ILE A 387 -10.26 28.74 1.05
CA ILE A 387 -10.02 28.76 2.49
C ILE A 387 -8.51 28.75 2.74
N GLU A 388 -8.00 29.68 3.54
CA GLU A 388 -6.56 29.72 3.88
C GLU A 388 -6.14 28.47 4.68
N PRO A 389 -4.89 27.98 4.52
CA PRO A 389 -4.41 26.78 5.21
C PRO A 389 -4.71 26.73 6.72
N GLU A 390 -4.42 27.80 7.46
CA GLU A 390 -4.71 27.89 8.91
C GLU A 390 -6.20 27.75 9.25
N VAL A 391 -7.07 28.27 8.39
CA VAL A 391 -8.52 28.19 8.57
C VAL A 391 -9.01 26.77 8.26
N GLN A 392 -8.42 26.10 7.26
CA GLN A 392 -8.67 24.68 6.98
C GLN A 392 -8.24 23.82 8.18
N LEU A 393 -7.04 24.03 8.72
CA LEU A 393 -6.56 23.33 9.93
C LEU A 393 -7.50 23.53 11.10
N ARG A 394 -8.01 24.74 11.31
CA ARG A 394 -8.99 25.01 12.37
C ARG A 394 -10.25 24.15 12.23
N ILE A 395 -10.72 23.90 11.01
CA ILE A 395 -11.89 23.04 10.76
C ILE A 395 -11.54 21.58 11.13
N PHE A 396 -10.41 21.06 10.66
CA PHE A 396 -10.02 19.67 10.93
C PHE A 396 -9.62 19.42 12.39
N ARG A 397 -8.98 20.39 13.07
CA ARG A 397 -8.73 20.35 14.52
C ARG A 397 -10.04 20.21 15.30
N LYS A 398 -11.10 20.96 14.95
CA LYS A 398 -12.42 20.79 15.58
C LYS A 398 -13.01 19.40 15.31
N LEU A 399 -12.92 18.92 14.07
CA LEU A 399 -13.43 17.61 13.70
C LEU A 399 -12.74 16.50 14.52
N VAL A 400 -11.41 16.53 14.59
CA VAL A 400 -10.62 15.58 15.39
C VAL A 400 -11.01 15.64 16.87
N ARG A 401 -11.22 16.83 17.42
CA ARG A 401 -11.71 16.96 18.81
C ARG A 401 -13.02 16.20 19.02
N PHE A 402 -14.00 16.37 18.14
CA PHE A 402 -15.27 15.64 18.24
C PHE A 402 -15.09 14.13 18.16
N LEU A 403 -14.32 13.65 17.19
CA LEU A 403 -14.01 12.22 17.02
C LEU A 403 -13.38 11.65 18.30
N THR A 404 -12.41 12.35 18.89
CA THR A 404 -11.79 11.91 20.16
C THR A 404 -12.72 11.99 21.37
N GLU A 405 -13.62 12.98 21.43
CA GLU A 405 -14.59 13.12 22.53
C GLU A 405 -15.66 12.01 22.50
N TRP A 406 -15.93 11.43 21.32
CA TRP A 406 -16.83 10.28 21.15
C TRP A 406 -16.10 8.94 21.10
N ASP A 407 -14.78 8.95 21.29
CA ASP A 407 -13.91 7.76 21.24
C ASP A 407 -13.98 6.98 19.91
N VAL A 408 -14.11 7.68 18.77
CA VAL A 408 -14.18 7.08 17.43
C VAL A 408 -13.08 7.61 16.50
N LYS A 409 -12.60 6.79 15.55
CA LYS A 409 -11.59 7.19 14.55
C LYS A 409 -12.18 7.63 13.20
N ALA A 410 -13.42 7.24 12.92
CA ALA A 410 -14.11 7.47 11.65
C ALA A 410 -15.62 7.47 11.84
N GLU A 411 -16.34 8.16 10.97
CA GLU A 411 -17.80 8.29 10.98
C GLU A 411 -18.39 8.31 9.57
N SER A 412 -19.72 8.25 9.41
CA SER A 412 -20.34 8.34 8.09
C SER A 412 -20.03 9.67 7.39
N LYS A 413 -19.97 9.64 6.04
CA LYS A 413 -19.69 10.85 5.24
C LYS A 413 -20.70 11.96 5.54
N GLU A 414 -21.97 11.58 5.61
CA GLU A 414 -23.09 12.48 5.86
C GLU A 414 -22.89 13.18 7.22
N PHE A 415 -22.53 12.41 8.24
CA PHE A 415 -22.32 12.94 9.59
C PHE A 415 -21.11 13.88 9.65
N ILE A 416 -19.97 13.51 9.06
CA ILE A 416 -18.78 14.39 8.98
C ILE A 416 -19.12 15.71 8.27
N ARG A 417 -19.86 15.66 7.15
CA ARG A 417 -20.30 16.84 6.43
C ARG A 417 -21.18 17.73 7.29
N ASP A 418 -22.16 17.15 7.98
CA ASP A 418 -23.11 17.88 8.80
C ASP A 418 -22.41 18.53 10.01
N LEU A 419 -21.41 17.87 10.61
CA LEU A 419 -20.54 18.47 11.64
C LEU A 419 -19.74 19.66 11.13
N ILE A 420 -19.14 19.53 9.95
CA ILE A 420 -18.39 20.63 9.32
C ILE A 420 -19.33 21.81 9.10
N LEU A 421 -20.52 21.56 8.55
CA LEU A 421 -21.54 22.57 8.29
C LEU A 421 -21.98 23.27 9.57
N ASP A 422 -22.32 22.51 10.62
CA ASP A 422 -22.92 23.06 11.83
C ASP A 422 -21.94 23.85 12.69
N TYR A 423 -20.72 23.36 12.85
CA TYR A 423 -19.73 23.97 13.75
C TYR A 423 -18.81 24.98 13.07
N ASN A 424 -18.96 25.22 11.76
CA ASN A 424 -18.15 26.17 10.99
C ASN A 424 -18.95 27.16 10.13
N LYS A 425 -20.26 27.33 10.37
CA LYS A 425 -21.15 28.25 9.60
C LYS A 425 -20.51 29.61 9.30
N LYS A 426 -19.94 30.28 10.31
CA LYS A 426 -19.31 31.59 10.15
C LYS A 426 -18.13 31.55 9.16
N ILE A 427 -17.26 30.55 9.27
CA ILE A 427 -16.12 30.36 8.37
C ILE A 427 -16.63 30.11 6.94
N LEU A 428 -17.62 29.23 6.78
CA LEU A 428 -18.17 28.91 5.47
C LEU A 428 -18.83 30.13 4.79
N GLU A 429 -19.59 30.94 5.54
CA GLU A 429 -20.20 32.16 5.01
C GLU A 429 -19.17 33.25 4.66
N GLU A 430 -18.10 33.39 5.44
CA GLU A 430 -16.98 34.29 5.10
C GLU A 430 -16.26 33.82 3.83
N THR A 431 -16.02 32.52 3.69
CA THR A 431 -15.40 31.95 2.49
C THR A 431 -16.25 32.16 1.24
N LYS A 432 -17.58 32.02 1.32
CA LYS A 432 -18.50 32.28 0.18
C LYS A 432 -18.31 33.67 -0.41
N LYS A 433 -18.00 34.67 0.42
CA LYS A 433 -17.79 36.06 -0.03
C LYS A 433 -16.54 36.22 -0.90
N LYS A 434 -15.57 35.31 -0.79
CA LYS A 434 -14.34 35.32 -1.59
C LYS A 434 -14.56 34.85 -3.04
N TYR A 435 -15.66 34.12 -3.32
CA TYR A 435 -15.99 33.67 -4.67
C TYR A 435 -16.68 34.76 -5.49
N THR A 436 -16.43 34.76 -6.80
CA THR A 436 -17.22 35.53 -7.77
C THR A 436 -18.68 35.06 -7.75
N PRO A 437 -19.67 35.94 -8.01
CA PRO A 437 -21.09 35.59 -7.94
C PRO A 437 -21.46 34.34 -8.75
N ASP A 438 -20.87 34.21 -9.93
CA ASP A 438 -21.01 33.15 -10.92
C ASP A 438 -20.40 31.79 -10.49
N LYS A 439 -19.41 31.78 -9.59
CA LYS A 439 -18.77 30.55 -9.09
C LYS A 439 -19.02 30.31 -7.60
N ARG A 440 -19.92 31.06 -6.97
CA ARG A 440 -20.14 31.01 -5.53
C ARG A 440 -20.87 29.72 -5.14
N PRO A 441 -20.22 28.81 -4.38
CA PRO A 441 -20.88 27.61 -3.91
C PRO A 441 -21.88 27.92 -2.80
N ARG A 442 -22.85 27.02 -2.62
CA ARG A 442 -23.69 27.03 -1.43
C ARG A 442 -22.91 26.53 -0.20
N THR A 443 -23.44 26.81 0.99
CA THR A 443 -22.77 26.47 2.26
C THR A 443 -22.69 24.95 2.48
N ASP A 444 -23.72 24.21 2.07
CA ASP A 444 -23.75 22.75 2.04
C ASP A 444 -22.74 22.17 1.05
N GLN A 445 -22.58 22.80 -0.12
CA GLN A 445 -21.58 22.39 -1.12
C GLN A 445 -20.15 22.59 -0.60
N LEU A 446 -19.86 23.68 0.11
CA LEU A 446 -18.55 23.88 0.75
C LEU A 446 -18.27 22.83 1.82
N ALA A 447 -19.28 22.46 2.62
CA ALA A 447 -19.14 21.39 3.60
C ALA A 447 -18.89 20.03 2.92
N ASP A 448 -19.56 19.74 1.80
CA ASP A 448 -19.29 18.52 1.02
C ASP A 448 -17.88 18.54 0.41
N ILE A 449 -17.40 19.67 -0.12
CA ILE A 449 -16.02 19.81 -0.62
C ILE A 449 -15.01 19.48 0.49
N LEU A 450 -15.19 20.06 1.68
CA LEU A 450 -14.35 19.80 2.86
C LEU A 450 -14.44 18.35 3.35
N SER A 451 -15.58 17.68 3.18
CA SER A 451 -15.72 16.24 3.51
C SER A 451 -14.96 15.32 2.55
N ASN A 452 -14.57 15.81 1.37
CA ASN A 452 -13.75 15.10 0.37
C ASN A 452 -12.29 15.61 0.36
N HIS A 453 -11.88 16.33 1.41
CA HIS A 453 -10.55 16.92 1.53
C HIS A 453 -9.46 15.87 1.72
N ALA A 454 -8.22 16.17 1.33
CA ALA A 454 -7.08 15.24 1.39
C ALA A 454 -6.71 14.74 2.80
N PHE A 455 -7.16 15.43 3.86
CA PHE A 455 -6.98 14.97 5.25
C PHE A 455 -7.94 13.86 5.64
N LEU A 456 -8.96 13.62 4.82
CA LEU A 456 -9.98 12.62 5.05
C LEU A 456 -9.83 11.50 4.01
N ASP A 457 -9.93 10.26 4.48
CA ASP A 457 -9.91 9.09 3.63
C ASP A 457 -11.00 8.11 4.02
N ARG A 458 -11.44 7.32 3.04
CA ARG A 458 -12.46 6.29 3.25
C ARG A 458 -11.85 5.13 4.04
N LYS A 459 -12.50 4.78 5.14
CA LYS A 459 -12.20 3.60 5.95
C LYS A 459 -13.16 2.47 5.59
N GLU A 460 -13.04 1.36 6.29
CA GLU A 460 -13.94 0.21 6.13
C GLU A 460 -15.42 0.62 6.29
N LYS A 461 -16.32 -0.12 5.61
CA LYS A 461 -17.78 0.08 5.69
C LYS A 461 -18.27 1.47 5.24
N GLY A 462 -17.51 2.15 4.38
CA GLY A 462 -17.91 3.44 3.81
C GLY A 462 -17.78 4.64 4.76
N MET A 463 -17.18 4.44 5.94
CA MET A 463 -16.88 5.53 6.87
C MET A 463 -15.75 6.43 6.34
N ILE A 464 -15.63 7.63 6.90
CA ILE A 464 -14.59 8.60 6.63
C ILE A 464 -13.88 8.92 7.94
N GLY A 465 -12.56 8.84 7.92
CA GLY A 465 -11.69 9.23 9.04
C GLY A 465 -10.49 10.01 8.53
N ILE A 466 -9.61 10.42 9.45
CA ILE A 466 -8.36 11.07 9.06
C ILE A 466 -7.50 10.10 8.23
N VAL A 467 -6.81 10.64 7.21
CA VAL A 467 -6.07 9.88 6.19
C VAL A 467 -5.13 8.85 6.81
N ASN A 468 -4.37 9.22 7.85
CA ASN A 468 -3.52 8.31 8.60
C ASN A 468 -3.46 8.70 10.09
N GLU A 469 -2.95 7.77 10.90
CA GLU A 469 -2.84 7.94 12.35
C GLU A 469 -1.84 9.04 12.73
N PHE A 470 -0.85 9.30 11.89
CA PHE A 470 0.11 10.38 12.11
C PHE A 470 -0.52 11.78 12.03
N VAL A 471 -1.31 12.06 10.99
CA VAL A 471 -2.03 13.32 10.84
C VAL A 471 -3.05 13.46 11.96
N LEU A 472 -3.74 12.37 12.31
CA LEU A 472 -4.66 12.34 13.44
C LEU A 472 -3.95 12.69 14.76
N GLY A 473 -2.85 12.01 15.07
CA GLY A 473 -2.03 12.25 16.27
C GLY A 473 -1.49 13.68 16.33
N THR A 474 -1.04 14.22 15.20
CA THR A 474 -0.58 15.60 15.09
C THR A 474 -1.70 16.58 15.48
N LEU A 475 -2.89 16.44 14.90
CA LEU A 475 -4.03 17.31 15.20
C LEU A 475 -4.54 17.15 16.64
N ILE A 476 -4.43 15.95 17.24
CA ILE A 476 -4.76 15.72 18.66
C ILE A 476 -3.78 16.48 19.55
N GLY A 477 -2.47 16.32 19.32
CA GLY A 477 -1.45 17.00 20.11
C GLY A 477 -1.54 18.53 19.98
N GLU A 478 -1.87 19.05 18.79
CA GLU A 478 -2.09 20.48 18.61
C GLU A 478 -3.28 20.98 19.42
N ASN A 479 -4.41 20.26 19.41
CA ASN A 479 -5.57 20.61 20.22
C ASN A 479 -5.27 20.57 21.73
N LEU A 480 -4.43 19.64 22.18
CA LEU A 480 -3.98 19.56 23.57
C LEU A 480 -3.14 20.79 23.95
N ILE A 481 -2.08 21.08 23.20
CA ILE A 481 -1.18 22.23 23.45
C ILE A 481 -1.94 23.56 23.36
N MET A 482 -2.85 23.71 22.40
CA MET A 482 -3.65 24.93 22.22
C MET A 482 -4.77 25.07 23.27
N GLY A 483 -4.89 24.15 24.22
CA GLY A 483 -5.94 24.16 25.25
C GLY A 483 -7.35 24.01 24.70
N LYS A 484 -7.53 23.44 23.51
CA LYS A 484 -8.84 23.32 22.85
C LYS A 484 -9.74 22.29 23.50
N TYR A 485 -9.18 21.23 24.08
CA TYR A 485 -9.97 20.31 24.88
C TYR A 485 -10.47 20.99 26.17
N LEU A 486 -9.56 21.63 26.92
CA LEU A 486 -9.90 22.36 28.14
C LEU A 486 -10.96 23.44 27.92
N GLN A 487 -10.89 24.17 26.80
CA GLN A 487 -11.84 25.23 26.45
C GLN A 487 -13.30 24.73 26.39
N TYR A 488 -13.53 23.47 25.99
CA TYR A 488 -14.87 22.92 25.77
C TYR A 488 -15.28 21.85 26.79
N SER A 489 -14.32 21.21 27.45
CA SER A 489 -14.55 20.23 28.51
C SER A 489 -13.53 20.42 29.63
N LYS A 490 -13.98 20.87 30.81
CA LYS A 490 -13.11 21.03 31.99
C LYS A 490 -12.52 19.70 32.48
N THR A 491 -13.22 18.60 32.24
CA THR A 491 -12.80 17.24 32.59
C THR A 491 -12.35 16.44 31.36
N PHE A 492 -11.75 17.11 30.37
CA PHE A 492 -11.31 16.43 29.14
C PHE A 492 -10.32 15.28 29.40
N TYR A 493 -9.51 15.38 30.46
CA TYR A 493 -8.54 14.36 30.85
C TYR A 493 -9.19 13.04 31.30
N GLU A 494 -10.48 13.05 31.66
CA GLU A 494 -11.25 11.83 31.95
C GLU A 494 -11.85 11.20 30.69
N LYS A 495 -12.01 11.99 29.62
CA LYS A 495 -12.70 11.58 28.39
C LYS A 495 -11.76 11.17 27.26
N LEU A 496 -10.58 11.79 27.20
CA LEU A 496 -9.59 11.45 26.19
C LEU A 496 -9.04 10.05 26.50
N SER A 497 -9.28 9.08 25.63
CA SER A 497 -8.76 7.73 25.83
C SER A 497 -7.25 7.67 25.63
N GLN A 498 -6.59 6.74 26.34
CA GLN A 498 -5.15 6.55 26.25
C GLN A 498 -4.69 6.20 24.82
N MET A 499 -5.54 5.54 24.03
CA MET A 499 -5.28 5.25 22.62
C MET A 499 -5.00 6.54 21.83
N PHE A 500 -5.85 7.56 21.95
CA PHE A 500 -5.66 8.84 21.25
C PHE A 500 -4.47 9.63 21.78
N ALA A 501 -4.23 9.58 23.09
CA ALA A 501 -3.04 10.17 23.69
C ALA A 501 -1.75 9.52 23.16
N MET A 502 -1.74 8.19 22.98
CA MET A 502 -0.62 7.46 22.38
C MET A 502 -0.36 7.85 20.92
N LEU A 503 -1.42 8.06 20.12
CA LEU A 503 -1.28 8.58 18.76
C LEU A 503 -0.63 9.97 18.73
N ALA A 504 -1.01 10.84 19.67
CA ALA A 504 -0.39 12.16 19.80
C ALA A 504 1.10 12.04 20.15
N ILE A 505 1.47 11.15 21.08
CA ILE A 505 2.87 10.94 21.45
C ILE A 505 3.68 10.46 20.26
N GLN A 506 3.21 9.43 19.56
CA GLN A 506 3.87 8.87 18.37
C GLN A 506 4.09 9.94 17.30
N ALA A 507 3.07 10.74 17.00
CA ALA A 507 3.19 11.83 16.02
C ALA A 507 4.16 12.93 16.47
N TYR A 508 4.23 13.22 17.76
CA TYR A 508 5.08 14.28 18.32
C TYR A 508 6.54 13.87 18.52
N GLN A 509 6.91 12.59 18.36
CA GLN A 509 8.30 12.15 18.39
C GLN A 509 9.17 12.88 17.34
N VAL A 510 8.56 13.38 16.27
CA VAL A 510 9.22 14.02 15.12
C VAL A 510 9.19 15.55 15.20
N GLN A 511 8.49 16.09 16.20
CA GLN A 511 8.29 17.53 16.39
C GLN A 511 9.50 18.16 17.10
N PRO A 512 9.68 19.50 17.00
CA PRO A 512 10.74 20.20 17.71
C PRO A 512 10.66 19.99 19.22
N LYS A 513 11.81 20.09 19.90
CA LYS A 513 11.92 19.91 21.37
C LYS A 513 10.91 20.75 22.14
N GLU A 514 10.67 21.98 21.71
CA GLU A 514 9.67 22.88 22.32
C GLU A 514 8.25 22.32 22.27
N ASN A 515 7.84 21.71 21.16
CA ASN A 515 6.50 21.14 21.00
C ASN A 515 6.35 19.85 21.81
N LYS A 516 7.41 19.04 21.90
CA LYS A 516 7.47 17.86 22.78
C LYS A 516 7.31 18.26 24.25
N GLU A 517 8.03 19.30 24.66
CA GLU A 517 7.95 19.86 26.02
C GLU A 517 6.53 20.30 26.36
N LYS A 518 5.89 21.10 25.51
CA LYS A 518 4.50 21.56 25.71
C LYS A 518 3.52 20.40 25.81
N LEU A 519 3.67 19.36 24.99
CA LEU A 519 2.79 18.19 25.07
C LEU A 519 3.06 17.37 26.35
N TRP A 520 4.33 17.24 26.75
CA TRP A 520 4.71 16.61 28.01
C TRP A 520 4.09 17.36 29.20
N GLU A 521 4.15 18.70 29.22
CA GLU A 521 3.53 19.54 30.26
C GLU A 521 2.02 19.27 30.37
N VAL A 522 1.29 19.20 29.24
CA VAL A 522 -0.15 18.89 29.26
C VAL A 522 -0.45 17.57 29.97
N PHE A 523 0.31 16.50 29.72
CA PHE A 523 0.07 15.21 30.39
C PHE A 523 0.49 15.21 31.87
N ASN A 524 1.23 16.22 32.35
CA ASN A 524 1.62 16.36 33.75
C ASN A 524 0.75 17.35 34.53
N ASP A 525 0.23 18.38 33.87
CA ASP A 525 -0.62 19.40 34.49
C ASP A 525 -1.99 18.87 34.86
N TYR A 526 -2.43 17.79 34.21
CA TYR A 526 -3.72 17.15 34.44
C TYR A 526 -3.56 15.67 34.82
N ALA A 527 -4.42 15.20 35.72
CA ALA A 527 -4.39 13.81 36.19
C ALA A 527 -5.14 12.88 35.23
N PHE A 528 -4.53 12.52 34.10
CA PHE A 528 -5.11 11.50 33.22
C PHE A 528 -5.09 10.12 33.89
N PRO A 529 -6.19 9.36 33.84
CA PRO A 529 -6.27 8.02 34.44
C PRO A 529 -5.62 6.97 33.52
N TYR A 530 -4.40 7.22 33.08
CA TYR A 530 -3.62 6.35 32.22
C TYR A 530 -2.69 5.45 33.02
N ASP A 531 -2.29 4.34 32.42
CA ASP A 531 -1.37 3.42 33.08
C ASP A 531 0.04 4.03 33.24
N PRO A 532 0.85 3.53 34.19
CA PRO A 532 2.22 4.00 34.37
C PRO A 532 3.13 3.80 33.15
N GLN A 533 2.82 2.86 32.25
CA GLN A 533 3.61 2.60 31.05
C GLN A 533 3.53 3.78 30.06
N PHE A 534 2.35 4.38 29.92
CA PHE A 534 2.15 5.61 29.16
C PHE A 534 3.09 6.73 29.64
N TYR A 535 3.12 6.96 30.95
CA TYR A 535 3.96 8.00 31.55
C TYR A 535 5.45 7.70 31.42
N PHE A 536 5.85 6.44 31.57
CA PHE A 536 7.22 6.00 31.32
C PHE A 536 7.65 6.28 29.88
N LYS A 537 6.75 6.02 28.92
CA LYS A 537 7.01 6.26 27.51
C LYS A 537 7.20 7.75 27.18
N ILE A 538 6.38 8.65 27.70
CA ILE A 538 6.55 10.09 27.40
C ILE A 538 7.81 10.68 28.04
N ASP A 539 8.23 10.17 29.20
CA ASP A 539 9.50 10.58 29.82
C ASP A 539 10.68 10.22 28.94
N ILE A 540 10.71 8.97 28.46
CA ILE A 540 11.76 8.50 27.56
C ILE A 540 11.72 9.27 26.23
N ASP A 541 10.56 9.30 25.57
CA ASP A 541 10.45 9.80 24.20
C ASP A 541 10.65 11.33 24.09
N PHE A 542 10.25 12.10 25.11
CA PHE A 542 10.29 13.57 25.06
C PHE A 542 11.41 14.18 25.91
N LYS A 543 11.76 13.59 27.05
CA LYS A 543 12.77 14.13 27.96
C LYS A 543 14.11 13.43 27.86
N ASN A 544 14.16 12.20 27.34
CA ASN A 544 15.33 11.32 27.41
C ASN A 544 15.85 11.13 28.85
N GLU A 545 14.96 11.21 29.85
CA GLU A 545 15.27 11.01 31.27
C GLU A 545 14.08 10.38 31.98
N ILE A 546 14.35 9.64 33.05
CA ILE A 546 13.29 9.02 33.88
C ILE A 546 12.91 10.02 34.97
N VAL A 547 11.83 10.77 34.75
CA VAL A 547 11.44 11.89 35.62
C VAL A 547 10.67 11.40 36.85
N ARG A 548 9.70 10.51 36.64
CA ARG A 548 8.75 10.07 37.67
C ARG A 548 9.28 8.91 38.53
N ASN A 549 8.55 8.65 39.62
CA ASN A 549 8.65 7.42 40.38
C ASN A 549 7.48 6.51 39.97
N TYR A 550 7.76 5.26 39.65
CA TYR A 550 6.82 4.30 39.08
C TYR A 550 6.44 3.26 40.14
N LYS A 551 5.16 3.21 40.48
CA LYS A 551 4.62 2.23 41.44
C LYS A 551 3.64 1.29 40.74
N HIS A 552 3.73 -0.01 41.03
CA HIS A 552 2.87 -1.05 40.44
C HIS A 552 2.80 -1.00 38.91
N ALA A 553 3.93 -0.68 38.27
CA ALA A 553 4.00 -0.46 36.83
C ALA A 553 4.34 -1.76 36.09
N ILE A 554 3.72 -1.99 34.93
CA ILE A 554 4.13 -3.04 33.99
C ILE A 554 4.70 -2.34 32.76
N LEU A 555 5.97 -2.56 32.46
CA LEU A 555 6.72 -1.87 31.42
C LEU A 555 7.16 -2.89 30.37
N ASN A 556 6.54 -2.85 29.19
CA ASN A 556 6.73 -3.86 28.14
C ASN A 556 7.46 -3.29 26.93
N ASP A 557 8.39 -4.07 26.36
CA ASP A 557 9.02 -3.85 25.05
C ASP A 557 9.77 -2.51 24.88
N PHE A 558 10.36 -1.96 25.95
CA PHE A 558 11.20 -0.76 25.85
C PHE A 558 12.63 -1.07 25.41
N ILE A 559 13.18 -0.20 24.56
CA ILE A 559 14.60 -0.19 24.19
C ILE A 559 15.24 1.04 24.84
N LEU A 560 16.12 0.81 25.80
CA LEU A 560 16.70 1.82 26.68
C LEU A 560 18.21 1.83 26.47
N ASN A 561 18.74 2.94 25.96
CA ASN A 561 20.17 3.09 25.71
C ASN A 561 20.74 4.21 26.59
N THR A 562 21.84 3.96 27.29
CA THR A 562 22.58 4.94 28.11
C THR A 562 21.78 5.57 29.27
N TYR A 563 20.76 4.89 29.78
CA TYR A 563 19.99 5.35 30.94
C TYR A 563 20.63 4.92 32.27
N SER A 564 20.53 5.78 33.29
CA SER A 564 21.03 5.53 34.65
C SER A 564 19.86 5.33 35.62
N PHE A 565 19.75 4.12 36.16
CA PHE A 565 18.72 3.68 37.12
C PHE A 565 19.28 3.77 38.54
N THR A 566 19.48 5.00 39.02
CA THR A 566 20.23 5.28 40.27
C THR A 566 19.41 5.99 41.33
N LYS A 567 18.23 6.51 41.00
CA LYS A 567 17.38 7.23 41.94
C LYS A 567 16.70 6.25 42.90
N LYS A 568 17.00 6.35 44.19
CA LYS A 568 16.46 5.49 45.24
C LYS A 568 14.93 5.42 45.22
N GLY A 569 14.37 4.20 45.23
CA GLY A 569 12.94 3.93 45.23
C GLY A 569 12.19 4.46 44.01
N GLN A 570 12.88 4.67 42.89
CA GLN A 570 12.25 5.15 41.66
C GLN A 570 11.28 4.14 41.06
N PHE A 571 11.50 2.84 41.30
CA PHE A 571 10.62 1.77 40.83
C PHE A 571 10.18 0.92 42.03
N GLU A 572 8.88 0.86 42.30
CA GLU A 572 8.28 0.09 43.39
C GLU A 572 7.23 -0.88 42.83
N SER A 573 7.41 -2.17 43.08
CA SER A 573 6.58 -3.24 42.52
C SER A 573 6.41 -3.13 40.99
N ALA A 574 7.47 -2.77 40.28
CA ALA A 574 7.46 -2.61 38.83
C ALA A 574 7.91 -3.91 38.13
N ILE A 575 7.30 -4.25 36.99
CA ILE A 575 7.62 -5.42 36.19
C ILE A 575 8.07 -4.95 34.81
N PHE A 576 9.34 -5.18 34.46
CA PHE A 576 9.88 -4.97 33.13
C PHE A 576 9.78 -6.27 32.35
N THR A 577 9.10 -6.27 31.20
CA THR A 577 8.93 -7.46 30.35
C THR A 577 9.48 -7.20 28.96
N ALA A 578 10.27 -8.13 28.43
CA ALA A 578 10.83 -8.08 27.07
C ALA A 578 11.61 -6.79 26.73
N CYS A 579 12.03 -6.03 27.74
CA CYS A 579 12.80 -4.79 27.56
C CYS A 579 14.26 -5.09 27.20
N THR A 580 14.84 -4.23 26.36
CA THR A 580 16.26 -4.26 25.99
C THR A 580 16.97 -3.05 26.59
N PHE A 581 18.01 -3.30 27.38
CA PHE A 581 18.85 -2.29 28.01
C PHE A 581 20.25 -2.34 27.38
N SER A 582 20.76 -1.19 26.97
CA SER A 582 22.07 -1.05 26.34
C SER A 582 22.87 0.05 27.04
N ASN A 583 24.11 -0.22 27.43
CA ASN A 583 25.00 0.75 28.11
C ASN A 583 24.34 1.43 29.33
N CYS A 584 23.46 0.71 30.04
CA CYS A 584 22.71 1.26 31.16
C CYS A 584 23.43 0.99 32.49
N GLU A 585 23.22 1.90 33.45
CA GLU A 585 23.77 1.77 34.79
C GLU A 585 22.66 1.50 35.79
N PHE A 586 22.90 0.61 36.75
CA PHE A 586 21.90 0.19 37.74
C PHE A 586 22.41 0.35 39.17
N LEU A 587 21.51 0.78 40.05
CA LEU A 587 21.67 0.75 41.50
C LEU A 587 20.52 -0.07 42.11
N PHE A 588 20.82 -1.01 43.01
CA PHE A 588 19.78 -1.83 43.66
C PHE A 588 18.72 -0.98 44.35
N GLU A 589 19.16 0.06 45.07
CA GLU A 589 18.27 0.94 45.81
C GLU A 589 17.23 1.66 44.94
N ALA A 590 17.43 1.72 43.62
CA ALA A 590 16.45 2.31 42.71
C ALA A 590 15.17 1.48 42.56
N PHE A 591 15.21 0.20 42.95
CA PHE A 591 14.11 -0.75 42.78
C PHE A 591 13.64 -1.28 44.13
N ILE A 592 12.33 -1.49 44.28
CA ILE A 592 11.73 -2.12 45.46
C ILE A 592 10.73 -3.16 44.95
N ASN A 593 10.83 -4.41 45.37
CA ASN A 593 9.96 -5.53 44.97
C ASN A 593 9.67 -5.62 43.46
N SER A 594 10.63 -5.29 42.60
CA SER A 594 10.44 -5.23 41.15
C SER A 594 10.85 -6.53 40.44
N SER A 595 10.55 -6.69 39.16
CA SER A 595 10.89 -7.89 38.39
C SER A 595 11.32 -7.55 36.96
N PHE A 596 12.29 -8.30 36.44
CA PHE A 596 12.69 -8.28 35.04
C PHE A 596 12.38 -9.65 34.42
N VAL A 597 11.62 -9.67 33.33
CA VAL A 597 11.11 -10.87 32.69
C VAL A 597 11.46 -10.84 31.20
N ASN A 598 12.23 -11.83 30.73
CA ASN A 598 12.66 -11.94 29.33
C ASN A 598 13.39 -10.70 28.79
N CYS A 599 14.06 -9.94 29.65
CA CYS A 599 14.82 -8.74 29.27
C CYS A 599 16.21 -9.10 28.71
N ARG A 600 16.76 -8.20 27.90
CA ARG A 600 18.10 -8.31 27.32
C ARG A 600 18.98 -7.17 27.82
N PHE A 601 20.18 -7.48 28.28
CA PHE A 601 21.13 -6.50 28.81
C PHE A 601 22.42 -6.52 28.00
N TYR A 602 22.75 -5.39 27.36
CA TYR A 602 23.96 -5.20 26.56
C TYR A 602 24.86 -4.15 27.22
N ASN A 603 26.08 -4.53 27.54
CA ASN A 603 27.09 -3.68 28.18
C ASN A 603 26.54 -2.89 29.41
N CYS A 604 25.72 -3.53 30.25
CA CYS A 604 25.13 -2.88 31.42
C CYS A 604 26.05 -3.02 32.64
N HIS A 605 26.01 -2.04 33.53
CA HIS A 605 26.89 -1.97 34.71
C HIS A 605 26.10 -1.74 36.00
N LEU A 606 26.59 -2.29 37.10
CA LEU A 606 26.07 -2.04 38.44
C LEU A 606 27.01 -1.06 39.15
N ILE A 607 26.49 0.06 39.65
CA ILE A 607 27.31 1.17 40.18
C ILE A 607 27.84 0.89 41.61
N ASP A 608 27.24 -0.03 42.36
CA ASP A 608 27.64 -0.27 43.75
C ASP A 608 27.75 -1.76 44.10
N THR A 609 28.83 -2.10 44.81
CA THR A 609 29.10 -3.42 45.41
C THR A 609 28.86 -3.34 46.92
N GLY A 610 27.60 -3.15 47.30
CA GLY A 610 27.14 -3.29 48.68
C GLY A 610 26.67 -4.72 48.96
N VAL A 611 26.78 -5.16 50.22
CA VAL A 611 26.25 -6.46 50.70
C VAL A 611 24.74 -6.50 50.42
N ALA A 612 24.31 -7.35 49.48
CA ALA A 612 22.90 -7.43 49.11
C ALA A 612 22.11 -8.15 50.22
N TYR A 613 21.23 -7.40 50.87
CA TYR A 613 20.21 -7.96 51.76
C TYR A 613 18.87 -8.10 51.02
N SER A 614 18.43 -9.36 50.95
CA SER A 614 17.05 -9.88 50.77
C SER A 614 16.22 -9.53 49.54
N ASP A 615 15.16 -10.30 49.36
CA ASP A 615 14.04 -10.30 48.39
C ASP A 615 13.34 -8.95 48.12
N THR A 616 13.93 -7.85 48.55
CA THR A 616 13.35 -6.51 48.70
C THR A 616 13.54 -5.59 47.49
N TYR A 617 14.49 -5.87 46.59
CA TYR A 617 14.84 -4.95 45.49
C TYR A 617 14.23 -5.36 44.15
N PHE A 618 14.76 -6.40 43.50
CA PHE A 618 14.13 -6.94 42.30
C PHE A 618 14.50 -8.41 42.00
N THR A 619 13.73 -9.05 41.13
CA THR A 619 13.89 -10.45 40.68
C THR A 619 14.10 -10.51 39.17
N ILE A 620 14.77 -11.56 38.66
CA ILE A 620 15.10 -11.69 37.23
C ILE A 620 14.66 -13.06 36.73
N PHE A 621 13.98 -13.10 35.59
CA PHE A 621 13.46 -14.32 34.97
C PHE A 621 13.73 -14.32 33.46
N GLY A 622 14.37 -15.39 32.95
CA GLY A 622 14.55 -15.59 31.49
C GLY A 622 15.34 -14.50 30.76
N CYS A 623 16.16 -13.73 31.48
CA CYS A 623 16.91 -12.61 30.92
C CYS A 623 18.27 -13.05 30.38
N THR A 624 18.77 -12.35 29.36
CA THR A 624 20.09 -12.61 28.75
C THR A 624 21.01 -11.41 28.88
N CYS A 625 22.34 -11.64 28.88
CA CYS A 625 23.33 -10.57 28.89
C CYS A 625 24.61 -10.91 28.10
N ASP A 626 25.39 -9.90 27.73
CA ASP A 626 26.65 -10.03 26.96
C ASP A 626 27.93 -9.88 27.81
N ASN A 627 27.84 -9.24 28.99
CA ASN A 627 28.99 -8.89 29.82
C ASN A 627 28.92 -9.47 31.26
N GLY A 628 28.11 -10.53 31.45
CA GLY A 628 27.95 -11.18 32.75
C GLY A 628 27.17 -10.37 33.78
N PHE A 629 26.46 -9.30 33.37
CA PHE A 629 25.63 -8.47 34.25
C PHE A 629 24.62 -9.30 35.07
N VAL A 630 23.90 -10.22 34.43
CA VAL A 630 22.92 -11.09 35.12
C VAL A 630 23.60 -12.00 36.14
N GLN A 631 24.80 -12.52 35.83
CA GLN A 631 25.56 -13.35 36.76
C GLN A 631 26.00 -12.55 38.01
N LYS A 632 26.49 -11.32 37.82
CA LYS A 632 26.85 -10.42 38.92
C LYS A 632 25.68 -10.13 39.86
N LEU A 633 24.46 -10.05 39.33
CA LEU A 633 23.26 -9.86 40.14
C LEU A 633 22.95 -11.08 41.01
N PHE A 634 23.14 -12.30 40.48
CA PHE A 634 23.03 -13.53 41.27
C PHE A 634 24.15 -13.70 42.30
N ASP A 635 25.38 -13.29 41.96
CA ASP A 635 26.54 -13.43 42.84
C ASP A 635 26.47 -12.49 44.07
N CYS A 636 25.70 -11.40 43.97
CA CYS A 636 25.49 -10.47 45.07
C CYS A 636 24.50 -11.00 46.14
N GLU A 637 23.61 -11.94 45.81
CA GLU A 637 22.67 -12.58 46.76
C GLU A 637 23.39 -13.67 47.59
N GLU A 638 24.02 -13.30 48.72
CA GLU A 638 24.70 -14.28 49.58
C GLU A 638 23.74 -15.38 50.09
N VAL A 639 24.29 -16.59 50.15
CA VAL A 639 23.66 -17.89 50.38
C VAL A 639 22.99 -17.97 51.76
N LYS A 640 21.65 -18.02 51.81
CA LYS A 640 20.96 -18.70 52.92
C LYS A 640 21.00 -20.20 52.67
N THR A 641 22.04 -20.82 53.19
CA THR A 641 22.14 -22.28 53.32
C THR A 641 21.06 -22.73 54.31
N SER A 642 20.02 -23.39 53.82
CA SER A 642 19.25 -24.33 54.61
C SER A 642 19.15 -25.63 53.82
N ILE A 643 19.82 -26.62 54.39
CA ILE A 643 19.97 -28.00 53.94
C ILE A 643 18.60 -28.66 53.82
N GLU A 644 18.27 -29.13 52.62
CA GLU A 644 17.67 -30.44 52.36
C GLU A 644 18.16 -30.87 50.95
N GLU A 645 18.98 -31.91 50.90
CA GLU A 645 19.54 -32.48 49.67
C GLU A 645 18.44 -33.15 48.84
N ILE A 646 17.70 -32.35 48.07
CA ILE A 646 17.06 -32.81 46.85
C ILE A 646 17.84 -32.20 45.69
N ASN A 647 18.41 -33.06 44.85
CA ASN A 647 19.29 -32.64 43.76
C ASN A 647 18.44 -32.04 42.62
N ILE A 648 18.05 -30.76 42.75
CA ILE A 648 17.23 -30.02 41.78
C ILE A 648 17.80 -30.14 40.36
N GLU A 649 19.13 -30.19 40.23
CA GLU A 649 19.83 -30.40 38.96
C GLU A 649 19.45 -31.75 38.32
N LYS A 650 19.35 -32.83 39.12
CA LYS A 650 18.94 -34.15 38.67
C LYS A 650 17.47 -34.17 38.22
N GLU A 651 16.57 -33.60 39.03
CA GLU A 651 15.13 -33.53 38.73
C GLU A 651 14.84 -32.77 37.43
N ILE A 652 15.52 -31.64 37.20
CA ILE A 652 15.42 -30.89 35.93
C ILE A 652 15.86 -31.76 34.75
N LEU A 653 17.00 -32.45 34.86
CA LEU A 653 17.55 -33.25 33.77
C LEU A 653 16.70 -34.50 33.47
N GLU A 654 16.08 -35.11 34.49
CA GLU A 654 15.18 -36.27 34.33
C GLU A 654 13.95 -35.97 33.48
N LEU A 655 13.41 -34.75 33.56
CA LEU A 655 12.22 -34.34 32.79
C LEU A 655 12.43 -34.37 31.27
N TYR A 656 13.69 -34.28 30.82
CA TYR A 656 14.10 -34.39 29.42
C TYR A 656 14.20 -35.83 28.91
N PHE A 657 14.00 -36.84 29.75
CA PHE A 657 13.88 -38.24 29.33
C PHE A 657 12.41 -38.68 29.39
N LYS A 658 12.04 -39.67 28.56
CA LYS A 658 10.70 -40.26 28.60
C LYS A 658 10.64 -41.25 29.77
N ILE A 659 9.52 -41.28 30.49
CA ILE A 659 9.30 -42.23 31.59
C ILE A 659 9.51 -43.66 31.04
N GLY A 660 10.49 -44.38 31.60
CA GLY A 660 10.87 -45.73 31.16
C GLY A 660 11.69 -45.82 29.86
N SER A 661 12.20 -44.71 29.31
CA SER A 661 13.01 -44.71 28.07
C SER A 661 14.11 -43.64 28.08
N PHE A 662 15.34 -44.05 27.76
CA PHE A 662 16.53 -43.18 27.73
C PHE A 662 16.68 -42.32 26.47
N LYS A 663 15.60 -42.15 25.69
CA LYS A 663 15.61 -41.22 24.56
C LYS A 663 15.32 -39.80 25.06
N PRO A 664 16.21 -38.82 24.80
CA PRO A 664 15.97 -37.44 25.15
C PRO A 664 14.77 -36.89 24.36
N ARG A 665 14.02 -35.98 24.97
CA ARG A 665 12.89 -35.26 24.38
C ARG A 665 13.03 -33.77 24.66
N HIS A 666 12.52 -32.97 23.73
CA HIS A 666 12.36 -31.53 23.94
C HIS A 666 11.30 -31.29 25.00
N ARG A 667 11.50 -30.28 25.84
CA ARG A 667 10.55 -29.87 26.87
C ARG A 667 10.34 -28.37 26.83
N GLN A 668 9.13 -27.93 27.18
CA GLN A 668 8.88 -26.51 27.37
C GLN A 668 9.36 -26.09 28.76
N LEU A 669 9.95 -24.90 28.88
CA LEU A 669 10.40 -24.35 30.16
C LEU A 669 9.23 -24.09 31.09
N SER A 670 8.10 -23.62 30.55
CA SER A 670 6.82 -23.52 31.25
C SER A 670 6.39 -24.85 31.88
N TYR A 671 6.50 -25.96 31.15
CA TYR A 671 6.18 -27.30 31.65
C TYR A 671 7.14 -27.75 32.77
N ILE A 672 8.45 -27.57 32.61
CA ILE A 672 9.44 -27.93 33.64
C ILE A 672 9.19 -27.16 34.93
N LYS A 673 8.86 -25.86 34.82
CA LYS A 673 8.55 -25.00 35.97
C LYS A 673 7.26 -25.41 36.69
N ASN A 674 6.26 -25.90 35.95
CA ASN A 674 5.01 -26.38 36.54
C ASN A 674 5.18 -27.70 37.28
N GLU A 675 5.93 -28.65 36.71
CA GLU A 675 6.21 -29.96 37.34
C GLU A 675 7.11 -29.82 38.58
N LEU A 676 8.01 -28.83 38.59
CA LEU A 676 8.91 -28.54 39.71
C LEU A 676 8.45 -27.36 40.56
N SER A 677 7.14 -27.10 40.59
CA SER A 677 6.53 -25.98 41.31
C SER A 677 6.68 -26.08 42.84
N ASP A 678 6.92 -27.29 43.35
CA ASP A 678 7.21 -27.54 44.77
C ASP A 678 8.62 -27.06 45.20
N PHE A 679 9.51 -26.77 44.23
CA PHE A 679 10.85 -26.24 44.51
C PHE A 679 10.86 -24.71 44.56
N ASN A 680 11.80 -24.15 45.33
CA ASN A 680 12.02 -22.70 45.34
C ASN A 680 12.34 -22.21 43.90
N SER A 681 11.47 -21.36 43.37
CA SER A 681 11.53 -20.83 42.00
C SER A 681 12.87 -20.14 41.69
N LYS A 682 13.54 -19.59 42.71
CA LYS A 682 14.88 -19.01 42.60
C LYS A 682 15.96 -20.07 42.42
N SER A 683 15.94 -21.13 43.21
CA SER A 683 16.88 -22.26 43.07
C SER A 683 16.72 -22.98 41.72
N LEU A 684 15.47 -23.11 41.25
CA LEU A 684 15.14 -23.67 39.94
C LEU A 684 15.72 -22.81 38.81
N SER A 685 15.50 -21.49 38.86
CA SER A 685 15.99 -20.55 37.85
C SER A 685 17.52 -20.47 37.83
N ARG A 686 18.17 -20.47 39.00
CA ARG A 686 19.63 -20.52 39.13
C ARG A 686 20.22 -21.79 38.52
N THR A 687 19.58 -22.93 38.76
CA THR A 687 20.05 -24.23 38.25
C THR A 687 19.84 -24.32 36.73
N LEU A 688 18.72 -23.86 36.20
CA LEU A 688 18.46 -23.80 34.75
C LEU A 688 19.47 -22.90 34.04
N HIS A 689 19.76 -21.71 34.58
CA HIS A 689 20.76 -20.80 34.02
C HIS A 689 22.15 -21.45 34.05
N LYS A 690 22.56 -22.04 35.18
CA LYS A 690 23.83 -22.77 35.31
C LYS A 690 23.99 -23.84 34.23
N LEU A 691 22.98 -24.71 34.07
CA LEU A 691 22.98 -25.80 33.09
C LEU A 691 23.03 -25.28 31.64
N GLU A 692 22.45 -24.11 31.36
CA GLU A 692 22.55 -23.46 30.05
C GLU A 692 23.96 -22.92 29.79
N THR A 693 24.54 -22.17 30.73
CA THR A 693 25.91 -21.64 30.61
C THR A 693 26.97 -22.73 30.49
N GLU A 694 26.78 -23.88 31.16
CA GLU A 694 27.67 -25.04 31.07
C GLU A 694 27.46 -25.85 29.77
N GLY A 695 26.51 -25.45 28.92
CA GLY A 695 26.21 -26.10 27.65
C GLY A 695 25.54 -27.47 27.80
N ILE A 696 24.96 -27.77 28.95
CA ILE A 696 24.27 -29.04 29.25
C ILE A 696 22.85 -29.04 28.66
N ILE A 697 22.17 -27.90 28.72
CA ILE A 697 20.87 -27.65 28.09
C ILE A 697 20.95 -26.41 27.20
N GLN A 698 20.07 -26.33 26.20
CA GLN A 698 19.98 -25.19 25.30
C GLN A 698 18.53 -24.72 25.15
N PHE A 699 18.33 -23.41 25.14
CA PHE A 699 17.02 -22.78 25.00
C PHE A 699 16.81 -22.17 23.61
N ASN A 700 15.58 -22.28 23.11
CA ASN A 700 15.10 -21.61 21.91
C ASN A 700 13.67 -21.11 22.17
N GLY A 701 13.55 -19.94 22.81
CA GLY A 701 12.29 -19.44 23.36
C GLY A 701 11.82 -20.30 24.54
N ASP A 702 10.54 -20.68 24.58
CA ASP A 702 10.01 -21.59 25.60
C ASP A 702 10.41 -23.06 25.37
N LEU A 703 10.94 -23.41 24.19
CA LEU A 703 11.38 -24.76 23.89
C LEU A 703 12.83 -24.98 24.35
N SER A 704 13.09 -26.08 25.05
CA SER A 704 14.40 -26.43 25.60
C SER A 704 14.78 -27.87 25.29
N PHE A 705 16.09 -28.15 25.20
CA PHE A 705 16.59 -29.51 24.96
C PHE A 705 17.95 -29.78 25.59
N LEU A 706 18.21 -31.05 25.82
CA LEU A 706 19.47 -31.56 26.33
C LEU A 706 20.51 -31.67 25.20
N THR A 707 21.70 -31.14 25.38
CA THR A 707 22.78 -31.22 24.39
C THR A 707 23.47 -32.59 24.45
N ARG A 708 24.30 -32.93 23.45
CA ARG A 708 25.11 -34.17 23.50
C ARG A 708 26.03 -34.21 24.73
N GLN A 709 26.57 -33.05 25.11
CA GLN A 709 27.38 -32.88 26.31
C GLN A 709 26.54 -33.10 27.57
N GLY A 710 25.31 -32.59 27.60
CA GLY A 710 24.40 -32.82 28.72
C GLY A 710 23.98 -34.27 28.88
N ILE A 711 23.86 -35.03 27.79
CA ILE A 711 23.52 -36.47 27.85
C ILE A 711 24.69 -37.23 28.49
N SER A 712 25.93 -36.92 28.11
CA SER A 712 27.11 -37.51 28.75
C SER A 712 27.19 -37.14 30.22
N TYR A 713 27.05 -35.85 30.53
CA TYR A 713 27.09 -35.32 31.89
C TYR A 713 26.08 -36.00 32.82
N TYR A 714 24.82 -36.15 32.35
CA TYR A 714 23.80 -36.86 33.11
C TYR A 714 24.16 -38.35 33.33
N ASN A 715 24.67 -39.02 32.30
CA ASN A 715 25.09 -40.41 32.38
C ASN A 715 26.31 -40.60 33.32
N ASP A 716 27.25 -39.68 33.33
CA ASP A 716 28.47 -39.82 34.13
C ASP A 716 28.22 -39.49 35.60
N LYS A 717 27.36 -38.50 35.87
CA LYS A 717 27.13 -37.96 37.22
C LYS A 717 25.96 -38.59 37.98
N TYR A 718 24.91 -39.03 37.28
CA TYR A 718 23.65 -39.46 37.92
C TYR A 718 23.18 -40.88 37.55
N ARG A 719 23.76 -41.50 36.52
CA ARG A 719 23.38 -42.86 36.07
C ARG A 719 24.25 -43.97 36.68
N ASN A 720 25.49 -43.68 37.06
CA ASN A 720 26.41 -44.65 37.69
C ASN A 720 26.49 -44.51 39.22
N SER A 721 25.64 -43.67 39.82
CA SER A 721 25.56 -43.40 41.26
C SER A 721 24.35 -44.07 41.90
#